data_AF-A0A7S4AF88-F1
#
_entry.id   AF-A0A7S4AF88-F1
#
_cell.length_a   1.000
_cell.length_b   1.000
_cell.length_c   1.000
_cell.angle_alpha   90.00
_cell.angle_beta   90.00
_cell.angle_gamma   90.00
#
_symmetry.space_group_name_H-M   'P 1'
#
loop_
_entity.id
_entity.type
_entity.pdbx_description
1 polymer ?
#
loop_
_entity_poly.entity_id
_entity_poly.type
_entity_poly.pdbx_seq_one_letter_code
_entity_poly.pdbx_strand_id
1 'polypeptide(L)'
;TTPTPTPTPTSTSTSTSTSTPKNSRRRCYKQLRSNININININININTATRAVTAVGCCAALWFLVSSSLSLSFGGNIDYGISNGISFLLPTIKSTIASTITPALRRTVRLLPAGFGCNFDRNFGFANALTPSTLVRVRIPTKAPTPRMPTPRTAISTSLLMAMSTSTATSTSTAIVREPRFRTWPITSTKSLEPMLREMGLEVPAEQIDGTSNNTTTSNAATSSLSDALVSVGTAGRGGTGSFVSPEGLIVTNWHVAYDAVRRASIDASASNDNDVDYVRDGFVARSRRDEIEGPNYECWITEECIDVSAAVLKGVVGLQSDAAATPLERANKIRDARQEIAQEAQKQRVARNTNSDTGTSATNTRCDVVEMIPNKSYVLFTYKRLRDVRIVYVPPKSLGGFGGDTDNFEWPRHTADFTLLRAYVPPEDGSSSKGSSDGYHPDNVPYDSSKAFIRVRKPTSTTTTTATENDSNTNTNDIQENDVVFLLGFPGSTMRYAPSSRLIYADAVDVPHKVRDFTKKLQWIAKHERLQQSTGSNNNGVALKVGATKKGLANELKRSRGKLVMMRKLKLIAERKVEEEQLVQNSDDHSTDNDARAVLKRLEEIYATFRTNHRLSSTLDSLRGIYGGSSLLATGHHVHEFLVKERSKPDAEREVTYRKRNLPFLVQRLTKRLRDVHPAHEADLVKDCARLWNNLSNDGSDNGNDDEVLSRCREAMGNTILADEETATNAVTGNYSDSGDCSKLLAMIRDDENVADLLAGIFFADDENDNGDNDTASSSWLEDPFVQVAAALWEVYKRNLDGSKSLMSERDSLFAKLLECQQCHSKDDSDSYAYPDCNGSLRISAGYVEGYTASDAVVHTPVTTLAGLYDKATEARLLAAAGHSEHGNEQPSEYNCPDRLYRLLDDDETGEAVQKVPVCLLYSTDTVGGNSGSPVMNKRGELVAINFDRQRQGLMNEYKWSRNYSRSIGVDVRYILWLIGEYDGADHLVEELISTD
;
A
#
# COMPACT_ATOMS: atom_id res chain seq x y z
N THR A 1 -49.32 7.63 22.97
CA THR A 1 -50.76 7.58 22.65
C THR A 1 -51.10 8.74 21.74
N THR A 2 -51.88 8.47 20.69
CA THR A 2 -52.41 9.40 19.67
C THR A 2 -53.73 10.06 20.16
N PRO A 3 -54.44 10.95 19.42
CA PRO A 3 -54.28 11.33 18.00
C PRO A 3 -54.40 12.84 17.63
N THR A 4 -54.17 13.09 16.34
CA THR A 4 -54.56 14.27 15.51
C THR A 4 -56.08 14.49 15.47
N PRO A 5 -56.59 15.62 14.92
CA PRO A 5 -57.11 15.54 13.53
C PRO A 5 -56.98 16.79 12.65
N THR A 6 -57.05 16.58 11.33
CA THR A 6 -57.27 17.61 10.26
C THR A 6 -58.78 17.78 9.98
N PRO A 7 -59.22 18.81 9.23
CA PRO A 7 -59.65 18.54 7.85
C PRO A 7 -59.41 19.69 6.82
N THR A 8 -59.77 19.40 5.57
CA THR A 8 -59.63 20.18 4.32
C THR A 8 -61.00 20.74 3.85
N PRO A 9 -61.24 21.10 2.55
CA PRO A 9 -60.65 22.14 1.70
C PRO A 9 -61.72 23.11 1.11
N THR A 10 -61.34 24.07 0.25
CA THR A 10 -62.20 24.52 -0.88
C THR A 10 -61.42 25.22 -1.99
N SER A 11 -62.00 25.31 -3.19
CA SER A 11 -61.38 25.91 -4.39
C SER A 11 -62.35 26.83 -5.13
N THR A 12 -61.84 27.88 -5.78
CA THR A 12 -62.50 28.57 -6.92
C THR A 12 -61.51 29.51 -7.62
N SER A 13 -61.85 29.91 -8.85
CA SER A 13 -61.02 30.76 -9.72
C SER A 13 -61.85 31.91 -10.31
N THR A 14 -61.23 33.07 -10.60
CA THR A 14 -61.29 33.79 -11.90
C THR A 14 -60.62 35.18 -11.87
N SER A 15 -60.41 35.70 -13.09
CA SER A 15 -59.79 36.94 -13.58
C SER A 15 -60.39 38.27 -13.05
N THR A 16 -59.90 39.50 -13.33
CA THR A 16 -59.17 40.03 -14.51
C THR A 16 -58.58 41.45 -14.29
N SER A 17 -57.52 41.84 -15.05
CA SER A 17 -57.16 43.22 -15.48
C SER A 17 -56.77 44.26 -14.40
N THR A 18 -55.98 45.34 -14.60
CA THR A 18 -55.09 45.90 -15.67
C THR A 18 -54.07 46.85 -14.97
N SER A 19 -52.95 47.36 -15.49
CA SER A 19 -52.58 47.90 -16.83
C SER A 19 -51.05 47.98 -17.04
N THR A 20 -50.58 48.34 -18.24
CA THR A 20 -49.13 48.58 -18.55
C THR A 20 -48.93 49.77 -19.51
N PRO A 21 -47.71 50.34 -19.54
CA PRO A 21 -47.00 50.70 -20.79
C PRO A 21 -45.59 50.04 -20.81
N LYS A 22 -44.97 49.49 -21.87
CA LYS A 22 -44.90 49.78 -23.34
C LYS A 22 -44.33 51.18 -23.62
N ASN A 23 -43.54 51.46 -24.67
CA ASN A 23 -43.05 50.71 -25.84
C ASN A 23 -41.69 51.36 -26.23
N SER A 24 -40.78 50.88 -27.08
CA SER A 24 -40.74 49.87 -28.16
C SER A 24 -39.23 49.56 -28.45
N ARG A 25 -38.73 48.75 -29.40
CA ARG A 25 -39.17 48.30 -30.74
C ARG A 25 -38.65 46.87 -31.06
N ARG A 26 -39.03 46.36 -32.23
CA ARG A 26 -38.44 45.22 -32.97
C ARG A 26 -38.17 45.65 -34.42
N ARG A 27 -37.43 44.85 -35.19
CA ARG A 27 -37.85 44.50 -36.57
C ARG A 27 -37.41 43.08 -36.93
N CYS A 28 -38.18 42.45 -37.82
CA CYS A 28 -37.98 41.07 -38.28
C CYS A 28 -37.29 41.06 -39.66
N TYR A 29 -36.83 39.89 -40.10
CA TYR A 29 -37.41 39.27 -41.30
C TYR A 29 -37.26 37.74 -41.26
N LYS A 30 -37.96 37.03 -42.14
CA LYS A 30 -37.93 35.56 -42.24
C LYS A 30 -37.80 35.17 -43.72
N GLN A 31 -37.14 34.03 -43.95
CA GLN A 31 -37.38 33.11 -45.07
C GLN A 31 -36.90 33.48 -46.49
N LEU A 32 -35.81 32.83 -46.92
CA LEU A 32 -35.65 32.32 -48.29
C LEU A 32 -34.67 31.12 -48.31
N ARG A 33 -35.00 30.08 -49.08
CA ARG A 33 -34.10 28.96 -49.43
C ARG A 33 -33.65 29.17 -50.88
N SER A 34 -32.35 29.25 -51.15
CA SER A 34 -31.73 28.62 -52.33
C SER A 34 -30.21 28.83 -52.38
N ASN A 35 -29.53 27.78 -52.83
CA ASN A 35 -28.16 27.67 -53.33
C ASN A 35 -27.37 28.97 -53.62
N ILE A 36 -26.13 29.03 -53.12
CA ILE A 36 -24.93 29.28 -53.93
C ILE A 36 -23.79 28.42 -53.38
N ASN A 37 -23.11 27.67 -54.25
CA ASN A 37 -21.84 26.99 -53.95
C ASN A 37 -20.69 27.95 -54.27
N ILE A 38 -19.76 28.15 -53.34
CA ILE A 38 -18.43 28.70 -53.65
C ILE A 38 -17.38 27.81 -53.00
N ASN A 39 -16.52 27.20 -53.82
CA ASN A 39 -15.36 26.44 -53.36
C ASN A 39 -14.30 27.39 -52.77
N ILE A 40 -13.67 26.97 -51.67
CA ILE A 40 -12.32 27.43 -51.32
C ILE A 40 -11.40 26.21 -51.43
N ASN A 41 -10.54 26.21 -52.45
CA ASN A 41 -9.53 25.16 -52.66
C ASN A 41 -8.42 25.29 -51.61
N ILE A 42 -8.26 24.27 -50.76
CA ILE A 42 -7.00 24.04 -50.03
C ILE A 42 -6.29 22.87 -50.71
N ASN A 43 -5.28 23.19 -51.51
CA ASN A 43 -4.62 22.24 -52.40
C ASN A 43 -3.48 21.50 -51.68
N ILE A 44 -3.82 20.44 -50.91
CA ILE A 44 -2.82 19.58 -50.26
C ILE A 44 -2.36 18.51 -51.25
N ASN A 45 -1.07 18.51 -51.57
CA ASN A 45 -0.46 17.61 -52.54
C ASN A 45 -0.24 16.19 -51.97
N ILE A 46 -1.30 15.38 -51.92
CA ILE A 46 -1.25 13.99 -51.44
C ILE A 46 -0.69 13.09 -52.55
N ASN A 47 0.63 12.87 -52.55
CA ASN A 47 1.26 11.88 -53.43
C ASN A 47 2.44 11.13 -52.79
N THR A 48 2.26 10.69 -51.54
CA THR A 48 3.20 9.73 -50.89
C THR A 48 2.54 8.80 -49.86
N ALA A 49 1.39 9.15 -49.27
CA ALA A 49 0.74 8.35 -48.22
C ALA A 49 -0.10 7.14 -48.72
N THR A 50 -0.62 7.20 -49.95
CA THR A 50 -1.67 6.28 -50.46
C THR A 50 -1.21 4.85 -50.80
N ARG A 51 -0.03 4.42 -50.30
CA ARG A 51 0.50 3.06 -50.46
C ARG A 51 0.69 2.28 -49.15
N ALA A 52 0.55 2.91 -47.99
CA ALA A 52 0.64 2.21 -46.70
C ALA A 52 -0.73 1.66 -46.24
N VAL A 53 -1.79 2.46 -46.40
CA VAL A 53 -3.14 2.17 -45.84
C VAL A 53 -3.76 0.90 -46.44
N THR A 54 -3.56 0.65 -47.73
CA THR A 54 -4.14 -0.49 -48.46
C THR A 54 -3.59 -1.85 -48.04
N ALA A 55 -2.45 -1.90 -47.34
CA ALA A 55 -1.87 -3.15 -46.86
C ALA A 55 -2.53 -3.64 -45.56
N VAL A 56 -2.93 -2.73 -44.68
CA VAL A 56 -3.47 -3.05 -43.35
C VAL A 56 -4.93 -3.54 -43.45
N GLY A 57 -5.74 -2.92 -44.29
CA GLY A 57 -7.16 -3.27 -44.44
C GLY A 57 -7.42 -4.71 -44.91
N CYS A 58 -6.57 -5.24 -45.79
CA CYS A 58 -6.73 -6.60 -46.33
C CYS A 58 -6.52 -7.70 -45.27
N CYS A 59 -5.70 -7.47 -44.26
CA CYS A 59 -5.47 -8.44 -43.18
C CYS A 59 -6.68 -8.56 -42.24
N ALA A 60 -7.37 -7.45 -41.96
CA ALA A 60 -8.56 -7.46 -41.10
C ALA A 60 -9.72 -8.24 -41.72
N ALA A 61 -9.98 -8.05 -43.02
CA ALA A 61 -11.04 -8.75 -43.75
C ALA A 61 -10.83 -10.27 -43.79
N LEU A 62 -9.58 -10.72 -43.98
CA LEU A 62 -9.22 -12.14 -43.96
C LEU A 62 -9.39 -12.79 -42.59
N TRP A 63 -9.13 -12.05 -41.50
CA TRP A 63 -9.32 -12.57 -40.14
C TRP A 63 -10.81 -12.75 -39.81
N PHE A 64 -11.65 -11.78 -40.20
CA PHE A 64 -13.11 -11.86 -40.04
C PHE A 64 -13.73 -13.05 -40.78
N LEU A 65 -13.34 -13.30 -42.04
CA LEU A 65 -13.89 -14.41 -42.84
C LEU A 65 -13.55 -15.79 -42.26
N VAL A 66 -12.39 -15.94 -41.63
CA VAL A 66 -11.99 -17.19 -40.95
C VAL A 66 -12.77 -17.40 -39.65
N SER A 67 -13.04 -16.34 -38.87
CA SER A 67 -13.82 -16.45 -37.64
C SER A 67 -15.33 -16.65 -37.87
N SER A 68 -15.91 -16.10 -38.94
CA SER A 68 -17.35 -16.22 -39.23
C SER A 68 -17.78 -17.57 -39.80
N SER A 69 -16.87 -18.53 -39.94
CA SER A 69 -17.15 -19.85 -40.55
C SER A 69 -17.39 -20.98 -39.52
N LEU A 70 -17.44 -20.66 -38.22
CA LEU A 70 -17.52 -21.65 -37.13
C LEU A 70 -18.67 -21.36 -36.13
N SER A 71 -19.84 -20.97 -36.62
CA SER A 71 -21.08 -20.82 -35.83
C SER A 71 -22.33 -20.94 -36.71
N LEU A 72 -23.41 -21.53 -36.14
CA LEU A 72 -24.66 -21.94 -36.80
C LEU A 72 -24.49 -23.12 -37.79
N SER A 73 -25.28 -24.20 -37.79
CA SER A 73 -26.28 -24.78 -36.84
C SER A 73 -26.34 -26.30 -37.15
N PHE A 74 -26.69 -27.21 -36.24
CA PHE A 74 -28.07 -27.53 -35.82
C PHE A 74 -28.06 -28.43 -34.57
N GLY A 75 -29.16 -28.45 -33.82
CA GLY A 75 -29.42 -29.44 -32.76
C GLY A 75 -30.45 -30.48 -33.18
N GLY A 76 -30.34 -31.70 -32.63
CA GLY A 76 -31.27 -32.81 -32.85
C GLY A 76 -30.61 -34.15 -32.52
N ASN A 77 -31.26 -34.99 -31.72
CA ASN A 77 -30.72 -36.29 -31.28
C ASN A 77 -30.72 -37.32 -32.42
N ILE A 78 -29.67 -38.16 -32.50
CA ILE A 78 -29.71 -39.60 -32.82
C ILE A 78 -28.30 -40.20 -32.56
N ASP A 79 -28.25 -41.48 -32.20
CA ASP A 79 -27.06 -42.22 -31.77
C ASP A 79 -26.18 -42.79 -32.90
N TYR A 80 -25.00 -43.27 -32.48
CA TYR A 80 -23.96 -43.99 -33.24
C TYR A 80 -23.16 -43.19 -34.29
N GLY A 81 -21.84 -43.35 -34.24
CA GLY A 81 -20.88 -42.58 -35.04
C GLY A 81 -20.19 -43.37 -36.15
N ILE A 82 -19.41 -42.65 -36.97
CA ILE A 82 -18.46 -43.17 -37.98
C ILE A 82 -17.24 -42.21 -38.01
N SER A 83 -16.06 -42.75 -38.32
CA SER A 83 -14.80 -42.01 -38.36
C SER A 83 -14.38 -41.59 -39.78
N ASN A 84 -13.35 -40.72 -39.84
CA ASN A 84 -12.59 -40.28 -41.02
C ASN A 84 -13.26 -39.25 -41.95
N GLY A 85 -12.68 -38.04 -42.00
CA GLY A 85 -13.09 -36.98 -42.95
C GLY A 85 -12.19 -35.74 -43.03
N ILE A 86 -11.30 -35.49 -42.04
CA ILE A 86 -10.57 -34.21 -41.90
C ILE A 86 -9.04 -34.39 -42.04
N SER A 87 -8.59 -34.97 -43.16
CA SER A 87 -7.16 -35.23 -43.42
C SER A 87 -6.58 -34.56 -44.68
N PHE A 88 -7.40 -33.82 -45.45
CA PHE A 88 -7.02 -33.36 -46.80
C PHE A 88 -6.79 -31.84 -46.99
N LEU A 89 -7.07 -31.00 -45.99
CA LEU A 89 -7.03 -29.53 -46.14
C LEU A 89 -5.75 -28.84 -45.62
N LEU A 90 -5.04 -29.42 -44.65
CA LEU A 90 -3.83 -28.81 -44.09
C LEU A 90 -2.62 -28.67 -45.05
N PRO A 91 -2.35 -29.60 -46.00
CA PRO A 91 -1.17 -29.50 -46.87
C PRO A 91 -1.19 -28.26 -47.77
N THR A 92 -2.35 -27.95 -48.34
CA THR A 92 -2.54 -26.85 -49.32
C THR A 92 -2.27 -25.48 -48.68
N ILE A 93 -2.76 -25.27 -47.45
CA ILE A 93 -2.61 -24.00 -46.72
C ILE A 93 -1.12 -23.72 -46.40
N LYS A 94 -0.35 -24.75 -46.01
CA LYS A 94 1.10 -24.60 -45.76
C LYS A 94 1.88 -24.20 -47.03
N SER A 95 1.47 -24.71 -48.19
CA SER A 95 2.12 -24.40 -49.48
C SER A 95 1.98 -22.92 -49.87
N THR A 96 0.79 -22.35 -49.76
CA THR A 96 0.50 -20.95 -50.16
C THR A 96 1.24 -19.93 -49.28
N ILE A 97 1.33 -20.20 -47.97
CA ILE A 97 2.05 -19.33 -47.01
C ILE A 97 3.55 -19.30 -47.32
N ALA A 98 4.17 -20.47 -47.49
CA ALA A 98 5.61 -20.60 -47.69
C ALA A 98 6.09 -19.93 -49.00
N SER A 99 5.31 -20.07 -50.08
CA SER A 99 5.63 -19.56 -51.41
C SER A 99 5.42 -18.05 -51.57
N THR A 100 4.41 -17.47 -50.93
CA THR A 100 3.99 -16.08 -51.21
C THR A 100 4.57 -15.05 -50.23
N ILE A 101 4.62 -15.37 -48.94
CA ILE A 101 4.88 -14.37 -47.88
C ILE A 101 6.38 -14.27 -47.56
N THR A 102 7.09 -15.41 -47.52
CA THR A 102 8.52 -15.50 -47.20
C THR A 102 9.45 -14.65 -48.10
N PRO A 103 9.22 -14.55 -49.43
CA PRO A 103 10.07 -13.73 -50.30
C PRO A 103 9.91 -12.21 -50.08
N ALA A 104 8.72 -11.75 -49.68
CA ALA A 104 8.42 -10.33 -49.50
C ALA A 104 9.19 -9.75 -48.30
N LEU A 105 9.12 -10.42 -47.14
CA LEU A 105 9.84 -10.03 -45.93
C LEU A 105 11.37 -9.99 -46.13
N ARG A 106 11.92 -10.88 -46.97
CA ARG A 106 13.37 -10.91 -47.27
C ARG A 106 13.87 -9.71 -48.10
N ARG A 107 13.00 -8.90 -48.71
CA ARG A 107 13.41 -7.67 -49.43
C ARG A 107 13.49 -6.43 -48.54
N THR A 108 12.71 -6.35 -47.47
CA THR A 108 12.62 -5.14 -46.62
C THR A 108 13.78 -5.00 -45.62
N VAL A 109 14.38 -6.11 -45.20
CA VAL A 109 15.36 -6.16 -44.08
C VAL A 109 16.81 -5.81 -44.50
N ARG A 110 17.03 -5.31 -45.73
CA ARG A 110 18.39 -5.16 -46.31
C ARG A 110 19.00 -3.75 -46.34
N LEU A 111 18.46 -2.81 -45.55
CA LEU A 111 18.86 -1.38 -45.57
C LEU A 111 19.03 -0.72 -44.18
N LEU A 112 19.58 -1.42 -43.19
CA LEU A 112 20.16 -0.79 -41.98
C LEU A 112 21.51 -1.45 -41.61
N PRO A 113 22.52 -0.70 -41.11
CA PRO A 113 23.82 -1.26 -40.69
C PRO A 113 23.72 -2.06 -39.38
N ALA A 114 24.62 -3.04 -39.21
CA ALA A 114 24.70 -3.87 -38.00
C ALA A 114 25.60 -3.23 -36.92
N GLY A 115 25.30 -3.51 -35.65
CA GLY A 115 26.00 -2.94 -34.50
C GLY A 115 25.81 -3.74 -33.20
N PHE A 116 26.25 -5.00 -33.20
CA PHE A 116 26.51 -5.88 -32.05
C PHE A 116 25.66 -5.77 -30.77
N GLY A 117 24.92 -6.85 -30.51
CA GLY A 117 24.85 -7.42 -29.16
C GLY A 117 25.22 -8.90 -29.21
N CYS A 118 25.89 -9.42 -28.18
CA CYS A 118 25.83 -10.81 -27.72
C CYS A 118 26.61 -10.98 -26.39
N ASN A 119 26.21 -11.98 -25.61
CA ASN A 119 26.93 -12.44 -24.42
C ASN A 119 28.18 -13.26 -24.81
N PHE A 120 29.13 -13.47 -23.90
CA PHE A 120 29.29 -14.78 -23.24
C PHE A 120 30.23 -14.70 -22.02
N ASP A 121 30.41 -15.85 -21.35
CA ASP A 121 30.92 -16.01 -20.00
C ASP A 121 32.39 -16.54 -19.97
N ARG A 122 33.07 -16.28 -18.85
CA ARG A 122 34.31 -16.90 -18.29
C ARG A 122 35.63 -17.06 -19.11
N ASN A 123 36.71 -16.85 -18.32
CA ASN A 123 37.99 -17.59 -18.26
C ASN A 123 39.26 -17.13 -19.04
N PHE A 124 40.33 -16.96 -18.23
CA PHE A 124 41.78 -17.01 -18.49
C PHE A 124 42.46 -16.04 -19.48
N GLY A 125 43.59 -15.44 -19.01
CA GLY A 125 44.81 -15.37 -19.84
C GLY A 125 45.60 -14.05 -19.94
N PHE A 126 46.39 -13.72 -18.91
CA PHE A 126 47.71 -13.02 -18.97
C PHE A 126 47.99 -11.79 -19.89
N ALA A 127 48.60 -10.78 -19.24
CA ALA A 127 49.76 -9.98 -19.68
C ALA A 127 49.67 -8.84 -20.73
N ASN A 128 49.95 -7.62 -20.21
CA ASN A 128 50.91 -6.61 -20.71
C ASN A 128 50.76 -5.92 -22.10
N ALA A 129 50.83 -4.57 -22.03
CA ALA A 129 51.70 -3.65 -22.81
C ALA A 129 51.09 -2.61 -23.80
N LEU A 130 51.44 -1.33 -23.53
CA LEU A 130 51.86 -0.26 -24.46
C LEU A 130 50.92 0.34 -25.54
N THR A 131 50.34 1.51 -25.21
CA THR A 131 50.46 2.85 -25.87
C THR A 131 51.14 3.01 -27.27
N PRO A 132 50.93 4.14 -28.04
CA PRO A 132 49.72 4.93 -28.35
C PRO A 132 49.70 5.48 -29.84
N SER A 133 48.90 6.53 -30.16
CA SER A 133 48.85 7.36 -31.42
C SER A 133 48.18 6.72 -32.67
N THR A 134 47.63 7.42 -33.71
CA THR A 134 48.00 8.66 -34.44
C THR A 134 46.78 9.43 -35.06
N LEU A 135 46.96 10.67 -35.57
CA LEU A 135 45.95 11.56 -36.21
C LEU A 135 45.70 11.31 -37.73
N VAL A 136 44.67 11.95 -38.34
CA VAL A 136 44.78 12.97 -39.45
C VAL A 136 43.40 13.47 -39.98
N ARG A 137 43.38 14.63 -40.68
CA ARG A 137 42.20 15.39 -41.23
C ARG A 137 41.94 15.13 -42.73
N VAL A 138 40.82 15.65 -43.32
CA VAL A 138 40.77 16.69 -44.41
C VAL A 138 39.35 16.90 -45.05
N ARG A 139 39.12 18.14 -45.56
CA ARG A 139 38.09 18.85 -46.42
C ARG A 139 37.20 18.03 -47.42
N ILE A 140 36.26 18.55 -48.24
CA ILE A 140 36.01 19.81 -49.03
C ILE A 140 34.48 19.93 -49.41
N PRO A 141 33.95 20.67 -50.44
CA PRO A 141 34.06 22.08 -50.92
C PRO A 141 32.67 22.84 -51.00
N THR A 142 32.55 23.92 -51.80
CA THR A 142 31.46 24.94 -51.82
C THR A 142 30.70 25.12 -53.16
N LYS A 143 29.44 25.63 -53.15
CA LYS A 143 28.91 26.79 -53.96
C LYS A 143 27.38 27.04 -53.82
N ALA A 144 26.91 28.22 -54.24
CA ALA A 144 25.49 28.69 -54.26
C ALA A 144 25.06 29.17 -55.67
N PRO A 145 23.76 29.51 -55.91
CA PRO A 145 23.35 30.93 -55.86
C PRO A 145 21.88 31.23 -55.43
N THR A 146 21.54 32.52 -55.30
CA THR A 146 20.23 33.11 -54.87
C THR A 146 19.45 33.79 -56.02
N PRO A 147 18.14 34.08 -55.84
CA PRO A 147 17.57 35.33 -56.39
C PRO A 147 16.52 36.09 -55.52
N ARG A 148 16.85 37.37 -55.24
CA ARG A 148 16.02 38.62 -55.20
C ARG A 148 14.60 38.71 -54.57
N MET A 149 14.40 39.82 -53.83
CA MET A 149 13.10 40.40 -53.42
C MET A 149 12.37 41.15 -54.55
N PRO A 150 11.12 41.62 -54.30
CA PRO A 150 10.92 43.08 -54.25
C PRO A 150 10.02 43.60 -53.09
N THR A 151 10.38 44.78 -52.58
CA THR A 151 9.56 45.73 -51.77
C THR A 151 8.90 46.78 -52.72
N PRO A 152 8.13 47.83 -52.31
CA PRO A 152 7.78 48.33 -50.95
C PRO A 152 6.31 48.85 -50.76
N ARG A 153 6.02 49.40 -49.55
CA ARG A 153 5.23 50.64 -49.24
C ARG A 153 4.11 50.55 -48.17
N THR A 154 4.39 51.14 -46.99
CA THR A 154 3.57 52.11 -46.19
C THR A 154 2.09 51.82 -45.85
N ALA A 155 1.55 52.14 -44.66
CA ALA A 155 2.05 53.04 -43.59
C ALA A 155 1.44 52.73 -42.19
N ILE A 156 2.12 53.23 -41.13
CA ILE A 156 1.57 53.75 -39.85
C ILE A 156 0.65 52.77 -39.06
N SER A 157 1.14 52.04 -38.05
CA SER A 157 1.44 52.46 -36.65
C SER A 157 0.15 52.70 -35.82
N THR A 158 -0.02 52.33 -34.54
CA THR A 158 0.90 52.01 -33.39
C THR A 158 0.09 51.12 -32.39
N SER A 159 0.56 50.44 -31.33
CA SER A 159 1.82 50.46 -30.55
C SER A 159 2.09 49.09 -29.87
N LEU A 160 3.37 48.72 -29.68
CA LEU A 160 3.85 47.89 -28.57
C LEU A 160 5.38 48.08 -28.43
N LEU A 161 5.91 48.28 -27.22
CA LEU A 161 7.35 48.47 -27.01
C LEU A 161 7.86 47.67 -25.81
N MET A 162 8.69 46.65 -26.06
CA MET A 162 9.51 46.03 -25.01
C MET A 162 10.59 47.02 -24.59
N ALA A 163 10.69 47.29 -23.28
CA ALA A 163 11.86 47.92 -22.68
C ALA A 163 12.71 46.83 -22.03
N MET A 164 13.82 46.44 -22.66
CA MET A 164 14.85 45.65 -21.97
C MET A 164 15.55 46.54 -20.95
N SER A 165 15.50 46.15 -19.67
CA SER A 165 16.33 46.74 -18.62
C SER A 165 17.44 45.76 -18.25
N THR A 166 18.69 46.18 -18.43
CA THR A 166 19.86 45.39 -18.04
C THR A 166 20.08 45.49 -16.53
N SER A 167 19.63 44.48 -15.78
CA SER A 167 20.06 44.31 -14.39
C SER A 167 21.50 43.78 -14.38
N THR A 168 22.42 44.54 -13.80
CA THR A 168 23.77 44.06 -13.51
C THR A 168 23.69 42.93 -12.50
N ALA A 169 24.25 41.76 -12.82
CA ALA A 169 24.34 40.64 -11.90
C ALA A 169 25.32 40.96 -10.76
N THR A 170 24.84 41.63 -9.71
CA THR A 170 25.49 41.60 -8.40
C THR A 170 25.45 40.15 -7.91
N SER A 171 26.61 39.50 -7.94
CA SER A 171 26.79 38.18 -7.33
C SER A 171 26.78 38.30 -5.81
N THR A 172 25.60 38.57 -5.24
CA THR A 172 25.29 38.08 -3.90
C THR A 172 25.51 36.59 -3.93
N SER A 173 26.57 36.14 -3.25
CA SER A 173 26.71 34.74 -2.91
C SER A 173 25.53 34.40 -2.01
N THR A 174 24.45 33.88 -2.60
CA THR A 174 23.52 33.04 -1.89
C THR A 174 24.36 31.87 -1.39
N ALA A 175 24.80 31.96 -0.13
CA ALA A 175 25.31 30.81 0.57
C ALA A 175 24.31 29.67 0.34
N ILE A 176 24.79 28.50 -0.09
CA ILE A 176 23.93 27.33 -0.21
C ILE A 176 23.46 27.04 1.21
N VAL A 177 22.22 27.44 1.51
CA VAL A 177 21.56 27.09 2.76
C VAL A 177 21.50 25.57 2.75
N ARG A 178 22.34 24.94 3.57
CA ARG A 178 22.34 23.49 3.78
C ARG A 178 21.10 23.19 4.63
N GLU A 179 19.92 23.27 4.01
CA GLU A 179 18.66 23.12 4.70
C GLU A 179 18.65 21.82 5.53
N PRO A 180 18.37 21.90 6.84
CA PRO A 180 18.43 20.76 7.75
C PRO A 180 17.60 19.57 7.26
N ARG A 181 18.26 18.41 7.13
CA ARG A 181 17.72 17.24 6.43
C ARG A 181 17.02 16.26 7.39
N PHE A 182 15.85 16.65 7.89
CA PHE A 182 15.05 15.77 8.75
C PHE A 182 14.52 14.53 8.01
N ARG A 183 14.37 13.42 8.74
CA ARG A 183 13.98 12.08 8.23
C ARG A 183 13.06 11.38 9.24
N THR A 184 12.75 10.10 9.07
CA THR A 184 11.92 9.33 10.03
C THR A 184 12.73 8.89 11.26
N TRP A 185 12.74 9.68 12.33
CA TRP A 185 13.52 9.43 13.56
C TRP A 185 12.68 8.76 14.68
N PRO A 186 13.27 7.95 15.58
CA PRO A 186 12.60 7.49 16.81
C PRO A 186 12.08 8.66 17.65
N ILE A 187 10.90 8.52 18.26
CA ILE A 187 10.35 9.54 19.15
C ILE A 187 11.33 9.88 20.29
N THR A 188 12.00 8.87 20.84
CA THR A 188 13.05 8.98 21.88
C THR A 188 14.27 9.82 21.49
N SER A 189 14.43 10.14 20.19
CA SER A 189 15.52 11.00 19.70
C SER A 189 15.14 12.50 19.68
N THR A 190 13.88 12.87 19.92
CA THR A 190 13.40 14.25 19.69
C THR A 190 14.21 15.31 20.45
N LYS A 191 14.66 15.01 21.67
CA LYS A 191 15.49 15.92 22.48
C LYS A 191 16.90 16.16 21.94
N SER A 192 17.51 15.20 21.25
CA SER A 192 18.80 15.42 20.56
C SER A 192 18.63 16.08 19.19
N LEU A 193 17.42 16.02 18.62
CA LEU A 193 17.06 16.61 17.34
C LEU A 193 16.53 18.05 17.44
N GLU A 194 16.23 18.55 18.64
CA GLU A 194 15.67 19.90 18.81
C GLU A 194 16.46 21.02 18.11
N PRO A 195 17.81 21.09 18.15
CA PRO A 195 18.53 22.15 17.45
C PRO A 195 18.25 22.18 15.93
N MET A 196 18.16 21.00 15.31
CA MET A 196 17.80 20.85 13.88
C MET A 196 16.34 21.23 13.62
N LEU A 197 15.42 20.86 14.52
CA LEU A 197 14.01 21.26 14.44
C LEU A 197 13.84 22.78 14.57
N ARG A 198 14.61 23.44 15.44
CA ARG A 198 14.62 24.91 15.55
C ARG A 198 15.19 25.57 14.31
N GLU A 199 16.22 24.99 13.69
CA GLU A 199 16.79 25.47 12.43
C GLU A 199 15.79 25.36 11.25
N MET A 200 14.92 24.35 11.25
CA MET A 200 13.76 24.25 10.33
C MET A 200 12.62 25.25 10.64
N GLY A 201 12.69 25.97 11.77
CA GLY A 201 11.64 26.89 12.20
C GLY A 201 10.50 26.27 13.03
N LEU A 202 10.70 25.09 13.64
CA LEU A 202 9.71 24.49 14.54
C LEU A 202 9.61 25.27 15.86
N GLU A 203 8.40 25.70 16.23
CA GLU A 203 8.12 26.49 17.42
C GLU A 203 7.82 25.61 18.66
N VAL A 204 7.40 24.35 18.46
CA VAL A 204 7.20 23.35 19.53
C VAL A 204 8.54 22.84 20.12
N PRO A 205 8.76 22.86 21.46
CA PRO A 205 9.90 22.21 22.12
C PRO A 205 9.84 20.68 22.08
N ALA A 206 10.99 20.00 22.16
CA ALA A 206 11.02 18.53 22.16
C ALA A 206 10.25 17.90 23.33
N GLU A 207 10.27 18.55 24.49
CA GLU A 207 9.56 18.13 25.71
C GLU A 207 8.04 18.33 25.65
N GLN A 208 7.52 18.92 24.56
CA GLN A 208 6.08 18.95 24.24
C GLN A 208 5.72 18.06 23.04
N ILE A 209 6.72 17.44 22.40
CA ILE A 209 6.55 16.49 21.29
C ILE A 209 6.61 15.05 21.81
N ASP A 210 7.53 14.77 22.73
CA ASP A 210 7.73 13.43 23.33
C ASP A 210 7.58 13.46 24.86
N GLY A 211 6.42 13.03 25.34
CA GLY A 211 6.16 12.71 26.75
C GLY A 211 6.57 11.28 27.09
N THR A 212 6.55 10.37 26.12
CA THR A 212 6.75 8.92 26.31
C THR A 212 8.12 8.54 26.88
N SER A 213 9.15 9.35 26.64
CA SER A 213 10.51 9.12 27.16
C SER A 213 10.78 9.73 28.54
N ASN A 214 9.90 10.57 29.08
CA ASN A 214 10.22 11.49 30.19
C ASN A 214 9.73 11.05 31.59
N ASN A 215 9.25 9.81 31.75
CA ASN A 215 8.55 9.35 32.96
C ASN A 215 9.46 9.04 34.18
N THR A 216 10.65 9.64 34.26
CA THR A 216 11.65 9.43 35.33
C THR A 216 11.40 10.31 36.56
N THR A 217 10.28 10.03 37.24
CA THR A 217 10.02 10.25 38.69
C THR A 217 10.20 11.63 39.34
N THR A 218 10.68 12.68 38.66
CA THR A 218 10.96 13.99 39.30
C THR A 218 10.61 15.23 38.45
N SER A 219 9.33 15.64 38.42
CA SER A 219 8.91 17.04 38.58
C SER A 219 7.38 17.18 38.70
N ASN A 220 6.90 18.22 39.41
CA ASN A 220 5.48 18.46 39.65
C ASN A 220 4.84 19.37 38.58
N ALA A 221 4.72 18.89 37.35
CA ALA A 221 3.72 19.34 36.38
C ALA A 221 3.62 18.31 35.24
N ALA A 222 2.44 17.71 35.04
CA ALA A 222 2.21 16.83 33.89
C ALA A 222 1.95 17.68 32.63
N THR A 223 3.01 18.14 31.98
CA THR A 223 2.92 18.80 30.67
C THR A 223 2.60 17.79 29.58
N SER A 224 1.35 17.81 29.13
CA SER A 224 0.82 17.06 27.99
C SER A 224 1.72 17.19 26.75
N SER A 225 2.10 16.07 26.13
CA SER A 225 2.87 16.06 24.89
C SER A 225 2.06 15.55 23.71
N LEU A 226 2.45 15.99 22.50
CA LEU A 226 1.78 15.58 21.25
C LEU A 226 1.82 14.06 21.05
N SER A 227 2.90 13.38 21.46
CA SER A 227 3.01 11.90 21.48
C SER A 227 1.85 11.21 22.20
N ASP A 228 1.30 11.84 23.23
CA ASP A 228 0.36 11.22 24.16
C ASP A 228 -1.06 11.21 23.55
N ALA A 229 -1.28 12.07 22.54
CA ALA A 229 -2.47 12.11 21.71
C ALA A 229 -2.45 11.10 20.54
N LEU A 230 -1.29 10.46 20.25
CA LEU A 230 -1.16 9.52 19.14
C LEU A 230 -1.68 8.13 19.51
N VAL A 231 -2.48 7.56 18.61
CA VAL A 231 -3.00 6.21 18.70
C VAL A 231 -2.60 5.38 17.47
N SER A 232 -2.23 4.11 17.68
CA SER A 232 -2.33 3.13 16.59
C SER A 232 -3.74 2.57 16.56
N VAL A 233 -4.36 2.57 15.39
CA VAL A 233 -5.80 2.33 15.21
C VAL A 233 -6.01 1.02 14.46
N GLY A 234 -7.05 0.28 14.85
CA GLY A 234 -7.45 -0.98 14.24
C GLY A 234 -6.83 -2.22 14.89
N THR A 235 -7.34 -3.38 14.49
CA THR A 235 -7.16 -4.68 15.18
C THR A 235 -5.68 -5.02 15.45
N ALA A 236 -5.39 -5.41 16.70
CA ALA A 236 -4.07 -5.65 17.29
C ALA A 236 -3.10 -4.44 17.28
N GLY A 237 -3.60 -3.22 17.03
CA GLY A 237 -2.76 -2.01 16.89
C GLY A 237 -1.88 -2.08 15.65
N ARG A 238 -2.48 -2.50 14.52
CA ARG A 238 -1.80 -2.77 13.24
C ARG A 238 -2.59 -2.34 11.99
N GLY A 239 -3.65 -1.53 12.15
CA GLY A 239 -4.42 -0.98 11.02
C GLY A 239 -3.79 0.29 10.45
N GLY A 240 -3.44 1.25 11.32
CA GLY A 240 -2.78 2.49 10.94
C GLY A 240 -2.42 3.37 12.13
N THR A 241 -2.22 4.65 11.87
CA THR A 241 -2.08 5.75 12.84
C THR A 241 -3.40 6.51 12.96
N GLY A 242 -3.60 7.21 14.07
CA GLY A 242 -4.60 8.25 14.25
C GLY A 242 -4.20 9.14 15.43
N SER A 243 -4.98 10.17 15.72
CA SER A 243 -4.75 11.02 16.89
C SER A 243 -6.05 11.51 17.51
N PHE A 244 -6.04 11.67 18.84
CA PHE A 244 -7.08 12.44 19.53
C PHE A 244 -7.07 13.90 19.06
N VAL A 245 -8.25 14.46 18.79
CA VAL A 245 -8.47 15.82 18.26
C VAL A 245 -9.56 16.60 19.02
N SER A 246 -10.06 16.06 20.12
CA SER A 246 -10.91 16.76 21.09
C SER A 246 -10.64 16.25 22.51
N PRO A 247 -11.14 16.91 23.57
CA PRO A 247 -11.03 16.40 24.95
C PRO A 247 -11.94 15.19 25.25
N GLU A 248 -12.94 14.89 24.40
CA GLU A 248 -13.90 13.78 24.60
C GLU A 248 -13.58 12.53 23.76
N GLY A 249 -12.31 12.24 23.52
CA GLY A 249 -11.89 10.99 22.89
C GLY A 249 -12.15 10.89 21.39
N LEU A 250 -12.48 12.00 20.70
CA LEU A 250 -12.61 12.05 19.24
C LEU A 250 -11.24 11.77 18.61
N ILE A 251 -11.18 10.75 17.76
CA ILE A 251 -10.00 10.32 17.02
C ILE A 251 -10.20 10.62 15.54
N VAL A 252 -9.17 11.16 14.90
CA VAL A 252 -9.09 11.25 13.44
C VAL A 252 -8.13 10.19 12.88
N THR A 253 -8.49 9.55 11.77
CA THR A 253 -7.65 8.62 11.00
C THR A 253 -8.08 8.63 9.52
N ASN A 254 -7.49 7.78 8.67
CA ASN A 254 -7.87 7.65 7.26
C ASN A 254 -9.15 6.83 7.04
N TRP A 255 -9.87 7.15 5.96
CA TRP A 255 -10.99 6.35 5.47
C TRP A 255 -10.54 4.93 5.13
N HIS A 256 -9.39 4.77 4.46
CA HIS A 256 -8.87 3.43 4.13
C HIS A 256 -8.39 2.62 5.36
N VAL A 257 -8.07 3.28 6.48
CA VAL A 257 -7.71 2.65 7.76
C VAL A 257 -8.97 2.19 8.50
N ALA A 258 -10.02 3.02 8.53
CA ALA A 258 -11.32 2.70 9.14
C ALA A 258 -12.19 1.76 8.29
N TYR A 259 -11.94 1.66 6.98
CA TYR A 259 -12.71 0.92 5.98
C TYR A 259 -13.23 -0.44 6.44
N ASP A 260 -12.36 -1.25 7.07
CA ASP A 260 -12.74 -2.62 7.42
C ASP A 260 -13.58 -2.73 8.70
N ALA A 261 -13.70 -1.65 9.50
CA ALA A 261 -14.72 -1.52 10.54
C ALA A 261 -16.04 -0.99 9.97
N VAL A 262 -15.99 0.08 9.17
CA VAL A 262 -17.18 0.66 8.50
C VAL A 262 -17.91 -0.41 7.69
N ARG A 263 -17.18 -1.23 6.92
CA ARG A 263 -17.74 -2.34 6.13
C ARG A 263 -18.41 -3.42 7.00
N ARG A 264 -17.95 -3.66 8.23
CA ARG A 264 -18.61 -4.59 9.16
C ARG A 264 -19.89 -3.96 9.70
N ALA A 265 -19.83 -2.71 10.16
CA ALA A 265 -21.00 -1.96 10.57
C ALA A 265 -22.10 -1.89 9.50
N SER A 266 -21.75 -1.74 8.20
CA SER A 266 -22.72 -1.84 7.09
C SER A 266 -23.45 -3.19 7.05
N ILE A 267 -22.71 -4.30 7.22
CA ILE A 267 -23.24 -5.67 7.21
C ILE A 267 -24.15 -5.89 8.42
N ASP A 268 -23.68 -5.51 9.60
CA ASP A 268 -24.39 -5.71 10.87
C ASP A 268 -25.68 -4.85 10.91
N ALA A 269 -25.61 -3.59 10.43
CA ALA A 269 -26.77 -2.71 10.33
C ALA A 269 -27.78 -3.17 9.27
N SER A 270 -27.32 -3.62 8.09
CA SER A 270 -28.19 -4.18 7.05
C SER A 270 -28.91 -5.45 7.54
N ALA A 271 -28.23 -6.31 8.29
CA ALA A 271 -28.82 -7.52 8.89
C ALA A 271 -29.89 -7.20 9.95
N SER A 272 -29.79 -6.07 10.64
CA SER A 272 -30.72 -5.69 11.73
C SER A 272 -31.98 -4.93 11.27
N ASN A 273 -31.93 -4.23 10.13
CA ASN A 273 -32.89 -3.16 9.81
C ASN A 273 -33.79 -3.39 8.58
N ASP A 274 -33.69 -4.54 7.90
CA ASP A 274 -34.46 -4.87 6.67
C ASP A 274 -34.36 -3.79 5.56
N ASN A 275 -33.21 -3.09 5.52
CA ASN A 275 -32.90 -1.99 4.60
C ASN A 275 -31.44 -2.11 4.13
N ASP A 276 -31.17 -1.67 2.90
CA ASP A 276 -29.85 -1.73 2.26
C ASP A 276 -28.93 -0.58 2.76
N VAL A 277 -28.35 -0.77 3.95
CA VAL A 277 -27.54 0.23 4.66
C VAL A 277 -26.05 -0.02 4.42
N ASP A 278 -25.42 0.77 3.55
CA ASP A 278 -23.97 0.73 3.36
C ASP A 278 -23.28 2.08 3.63
N TYR A 279 -22.74 2.22 4.84
CA TYR A 279 -21.94 3.35 5.29
C TYR A 279 -20.63 3.54 4.50
N VAL A 280 -20.16 2.51 3.77
CA VAL A 280 -19.02 2.63 2.84
C VAL A 280 -19.47 3.35 1.57
N ARG A 281 -20.60 2.96 0.98
CA ARG A 281 -21.19 3.57 -0.22
C ARG A 281 -21.64 5.00 0.05
N ASP A 282 -22.51 5.17 1.04
CA ASP A 282 -23.31 6.39 1.25
C ASP A 282 -22.68 7.37 2.26
N GLY A 283 -21.68 6.91 3.03
CA GLY A 283 -21.12 7.65 4.15
C GLY A 283 -21.95 7.52 5.43
N PHE A 284 -21.53 8.23 6.48
CA PHE A 284 -22.20 8.23 7.78
C PHE A 284 -21.91 9.51 8.57
N VAL A 285 -22.89 10.00 9.34
CA VAL A 285 -22.76 11.20 10.18
C VAL A 285 -23.56 11.03 11.48
N ALA A 286 -22.89 10.87 12.62
CA ALA A 286 -23.53 10.85 13.93
C ALA A 286 -24.02 12.27 14.30
N ARG A 287 -25.33 12.42 14.51
CA ARG A 287 -25.96 13.70 14.89
C ARG A 287 -25.92 13.95 16.41
N SER A 288 -25.57 12.94 17.20
CA SER A 288 -25.29 13.00 18.64
C SER A 288 -24.40 11.83 19.06
N ARG A 289 -23.85 11.88 20.29
CA ARG A 289 -23.09 10.77 20.91
C ARG A 289 -23.82 9.42 20.89
N ARG A 290 -25.16 9.43 20.88
CA ARG A 290 -25.99 8.21 20.88
C ARG A 290 -26.16 7.58 19.51
N ASP A 291 -25.86 8.34 18.45
CA ASP A 291 -25.93 7.86 17.06
C ASP A 291 -24.58 7.28 16.60
N GLU A 292 -23.50 7.45 17.38
CA GLU A 292 -22.16 6.93 17.08
C GLU A 292 -22.15 5.39 17.12
N ILE A 293 -21.86 4.76 15.98
CA ILE A 293 -22.02 3.31 15.74
C ILE A 293 -20.81 2.52 16.25
N GLU A 294 -20.96 1.31 16.80
CA GLU A 294 -19.82 0.43 17.11
C GLU A 294 -18.92 0.20 15.88
N GLY A 295 -17.59 0.24 16.07
CA GLY A 295 -16.61 -0.23 15.10
C GLY A 295 -16.26 -1.71 15.35
N PRO A 296 -16.83 -2.69 14.61
CA PRO A 296 -16.79 -4.08 15.06
C PRO A 296 -15.38 -4.68 14.94
N ASN A 297 -14.86 -5.24 16.04
CA ASN A 297 -13.46 -5.70 16.17
C ASN A 297 -12.43 -4.59 15.88
N TYR A 298 -12.75 -3.36 16.24
CA TYR A 298 -11.89 -2.18 16.12
C TYR A 298 -11.49 -1.64 17.50
N GLU A 299 -10.32 -0.98 17.58
CA GLU A 299 -9.67 -0.63 18.84
C GLU A 299 -8.60 0.43 18.60
N CYS A 300 -8.16 1.12 19.66
CA CYS A 300 -7.03 2.04 19.60
C CYS A 300 -6.00 1.76 20.70
N TRP A 301 -4.73 2.03 20.38
CA TRP A 301 -3.58 1.75 21.22
C TRP A 301 -2.75 3.02 21.41
N ILE A 302 -2.76 3.56 22.63
CA ILE A 302 -1.99 4.72 23.06
C ILE A 302 -0.59 4.25 23.45
N THR A 303 0.46 4.98 23.09
CA THR A 303 1.82 4.72 23.59
C THR A 303 1.99 5.43 24.94
N GLU A 304 2.19 4.69 26.03
CA GLU A 304 2.34 5.28 27.37
C GLU A 304 3.80 5.59 27.72
N GLU A 305 4.75 4.79 27.23
CA GLU A 305 6.13 4.80 27.74
C GLU A 305 7.11 4.20 26.72
N CYS A 306 8.30 4.81 26.61
CA CYS A 306 9.42 4.36 25.78
C CYS A 306 10.71 4.29 26.63
N ILE A 307 11.23 3.10 26.93
CA ILE A 307 12.44 2.90 27.75
C ILE A 307 13.55 2.23 26.93
N ASP A 308 14.77 2.78 26.93
CA ASP A 308 15.93 2.05 26.40
C ASP A 308 16.28 0.86 27.30
N VAL A 309 16.22 -0.35 26.75
CA VAL A 309 16.52 -1.63 27.41
C VAL A 309 17.72 -2.34 26.77
N SER A 310 18.53 -1.61 25.99
CA SER A 310 19.62 -2.17 25.18
C SER A 310 20.64 -2.93 26.03
N ALA A 311 21.01 -2.38 27.18
CA ALA A 311 21.92 -3.03 28.13
C ALA A 311 21.34 -4.33 28.72
N ALA A 312 20.02 -4.41 28.92
CA ALA A 312 19.36 -5.61 29.43
C ALA A 312 19.26 -6.70 28.36
N VAL A 313 18.88 -6.34 27.12
CA VAL A 313 18.83 -7.27 25.97
C VAL A 313 20.21 -7.82 25.64
N LEU A 314 21.23 -6.95 25.58
CA LEU A 314 22.58 -7.35 25.17
C LEU A 314 23.34 -8.15 26.23
N LYS A 315 22.96 -8.08 27.51
CA LYS A 315 23.60 -8.79 28.63
C LYS A 315 23.82 -10.28 28.36
N GLY A 316 22.83 -10.96 27.75
CA GLY A 316 22.88 -12.40 27.46
C GLY A 316 23.75 -12.79 26.26
N VAL A 317 24.31 -11.81 25.52
CA VAL A 317 25.14 -12.03 24.32
C VAL A 317 26.50 -11.33 24.37
N VAL A 318 26.87 -10.73 25.50
CA VAL A 318 28.25 -10.32 25.79
C VAL A 318 29.14 -11.58 25.80
N GLY A 319 30.29 -11.53 25.11
CA GLY A 319 31.20 -12.67 24.96
C GLY A 319 30.94 -13.55 23.74
N LEU A 320 29.70 -13.63 23.23
CA LEU A 320 29.38 -14.30 21.96
C LEU A 320 29.87 -13.53 20.72
N GLN A 321 30.50 -12.38 20.92
CA GLN A 321 31.19 -11.58 19.89
C GLN A 321 32.64 -12.04 19.68
N SER A 322 33.21 -12.74 20.67
CA SER A 322 34.59 -13.25 20.68
C SER A 322 34.68 -14.77 20.63
N ASP A 323 33.55 -15.48 20.74
CA ASP A 323 33.48 -16.92 20.68
C ASP A 323 33.32 -17.39 19.21
N ALA A 324 34.37 -18.02 18.68
CA ALA A 324 34.38 -18.56 17.32
C ALA A 324 33.45 -19.78 17.12
N ALA A 325 32.90 -20.37 18.19
CA ALA A 325 31.91 -21.44 18.11
C ALA A 325 30.46 -20.90 18.09
N ALA A 326 30.22 -19.67 18.54
CA ALA A 326 28.88 -19.10 18.62
C ALA A 326 28.38 -18.65 17.24
N THR A 327 27.33 -19.29 16.73
CA THR A 327 26.76 -18.96 15.42
C THR A 327 25.99 -17.63 15.46
N PRO A 328 25.92 -16.87 14.35
CA PRO A 328 25.07 -15.70 14.24
C PRO A 328 23.60 -16.00 14.56
N LEU A 329 23.14 -17.23 14.30
CA LEU A 329 21.77 -17.69 14.58
C LEU A 329 21.50 -17.86 16.08
N GLU A 330 22.45 -18.42 16.85
CA GLU A 330 22.33 -18.54 18.32
C GLU A 330 22.32 -17.16 19.00
N ARG A 331 23.14 -16.22 18.51
CA ARG A 331 23.12 -14.83 18.99
C ARG A 331 21.74 -14.18 18.76
N ALA A 332 21.17 -14.31 17.56
CA ALA A 332 19.85 -13.75 17.28
C ALA A 332 18.70 -14.45 18.03
N ASN A 333 18.80 -15.77 18.25
CA ASN A 333 17.87 -16.50 19.12
C ASN A 333 17.91 -15.91 20.55
N LYS A 334 19.09 -15.77 21.16
CA LYS A 334 19.23 -15.18 22.50
C LYS A 334 18.74 -13.73 22.58
N ILE A 335 19.01 -12.90 21.56
CA ILE A 335 18.48 -11.52 21.48
C ILE A 335 16.94 -11.53 21.40
N ARG A 336 16.34 -12.38 20.55
CA ARG A 336 14.88 -12.53 20.43
C ARG A 336 14.26 -12.92 21.76
N ASP A 337 14.81 -13.93 22.42
CA ASP A 337 14.22 -14.49 23.64
C ASP A 337 14.38 -13.50 24.82
N ALA A 338 15.54 -12.84 24.98
CA ALA A 338 15.71 -11.78 25.98
C ALA A 338 14.76 -10.58 25.75
N ARG A 339 14.56 -10.15 24.50
CA ARG A 339 13.56 -9.11 24.13
C ARG A 339 12.14 -9.52 24.55
N GLN A 340 11.79 -10.78 24.33
CA GLN A 340 10.47 -11.33 24.66
C GLN A 340 10.28 -11.43 26.18
N GLU A 341 11.29 -11.86 26.94
CA GLU A 341 11.26 -11.96 28.39
C GLU A 341 11.11 -10.59 29.05
N ILE A 342 11.90 -9.59 28.62
CA ILE A 342 11.81 -8.20 29.10
C ILE A 342 10.43 -7.61 28.83
N ALA A 343 9.89 -7.79 27.62
CA ALA A 343 8.54 -7.34 27.27
C ALA A 343 7.47 -7.98 28.17
N GLN A 344 7.57 -9.29 28.41
CA GLN A 344 6.59 -10.03 29.21
C GLN A 344 6.65 -9.68 30.70
N GLU A 345 7.85 -9.46 31.24
CA GLU A 345 8.01 -9.05 32.62
C GLU A 345 7.54 -7.61 32.85
N ALA A 346 7.85 -6.68 31.93
CA ALA A 346 7.29 -5.33 31.96
C ALA A 346 5.75 -5.34 31.91
N GLN A 347 5.15 -6.15 31.02
CA GLN A 347 3.70 -6.28 30.92
C GLN A 347 3.08 -6.85 32.20
N LYS A 348 3.65 -7.90 32.80
CA LYS A 348 3.18 -8.43 34.10
C LYS A 348 3.23 -7.37 35.19
N GLN A 349 4.32 -6.61 35.30
CA GLN A 349 4.49 -5.57 36.30
C GLN A 349 3.51 -4.40 36.11
N ARG A 350 3.28 -3.98 34.86
CA ARG A 350 2.28 -2.94 34.53
C ARG A 350 0.86 -3.41 34.83
N VAL A 351 0.51 -4.66 34.48
CA VAL A 351 -0.77 -5.28 34.84
C VAL A 351 -0.95 -5.35 36.35
N ALA A 352 0.02 -5.91 37.09
CA ALA A 352 -0.05 -6.04 38.54
C ALA A 352 -0.14 -4.67 39.26
N ARG A 353 0.42 -3.61 38.68
CA ARG A 353 0.25 -2.23 39.17
C ARG A 353 -1.19 -1.74 38.94
N ASN A 354 -1.75 -2.00 37.76
CA ASN A 354 -3.08 -1.54 37.36
C ASN A 354 -4.23 -2.33 38.03
N THR A 355 -4.01 -3.60 38.42
CA THR A 355 -5.00 -4.39 39.18
C THR A 355 -5.04 -4.07 40.67
N ASN A 356 -4.08 -3.29 41.18
CA ASN A 356 -4.05 -2.80 42.56
C ASN A 356 -4.65 -1.37 42.70
N SER A 357 -5.21 -0.83 41.62
CA SER A 357 -6.13 0.31 41.64
C SER A 357 -7.55 -0.18 41.37
N ASP A 358 -8.55 0.39 42.06
CA ASP A 358 -9.97 -0.04 42.03
C ASP A 358 -10.69 0.14 40.66
N THR A 359 -9.95 0.42 39.58
CA THR A 359 -10.47 0.75 38.24
C THR A 359 -10.72 -0.47 37.34
N GLY A 360 -10.71 -1.69 37.89
CA GLY A 360 -11.11 -2.92 37.19
C GLY A 360 -10.32 -3.25 35.90
N THR A 361 -9.14 -2.68 35.70
CA THR A 361 -8.44 -2.75 34.41
C THR A 361 -7.86 -4.14 34.14
N SER A 362 -8.56 -4.91 33.30
CA SER A 362 -8.17 -6.27 32.88
C SER A 362 -6.75 -6.33 32.29
N ALA A 363 -6.04 -7.42 32.59
CA ALA A 363 -4.67 -7.72 32.13
C ALA A 363 -4.47 -7.70 30.59
N THR A 364 -5.59 -7.70 29.87
CA THR A 364 -5.75 -7.78 28.41
C THR A 364 -5.73 -6.41 27.70
N ASN A 365 -5.68 -5.31 28.46
CA ASN A 365 -5.68 -3.94 27.94
C ASN A 365 -4.31 -3.22 28.05
N THR A 366 -3.25 -3.96 28.38
CA THR A 366 -1.85 -3.52 28.29
C THR A 366 -1.06 -4.46 27.38
N ARG A 367 -0.18 -3.90 26.52
CA ARG A 367 0.82 -4.66 25.75
C ARG A 367 2.19 -4.02 25.92
N CYS A 368 3.24 -4.81 26.09
CA CYS A 368 4.62 -4.31 26.00
C CYS A 368 5.37 -5.03 24.87
N ASP A 369 6.21 -4.29 24.12
CA ASP A 369 7.02 -4.81 23.02
C ASP A 369 8.46 -4.27 23.10
N VAL A 370 9.48 -5.12 22.99
CA VAL A 370 10.87 -4.66 22.82
C VAL A 370 11.26 -4.63 21.34
N VAL A 371 11.36 -3.41 20.81
CA VAL A 371 11.63 -3.11 19.41
C VAL A 371 13.11 -2.78 19.21
N GLU A 372 13.72 -3.37 18.18
CA GLU A 372 15.11 -3.15 17.78
C GLU A 372 15.20 -1.94 16.86
N MET A 373 15.87 -0.88 17.32
CA MET A 373 16.05 0.37 16.58
C MET A 373 17.28 0.32 15.69
N ILE A 374 18.42 -0.06 16.27
CA ILE A 374 19.66 -0.27 15.53
C ILE A 374 20.04 -1.74 15.71
N PRO A 375 20.10 -2.54 14.63
CA PRO A 375 20.42 -3.97 14.71
C PRO A 375 21.66 -4.24 15.56
N ASN A 376 21.57 -5.22 16.47
CA ASN A 376 22.61 -5.57 17.43
C ASN A 376 23.07 -4.47 18.43
N LYS A 377 22.49 -3.26 18.43
CA LYS A 377 22.95 -2.13 19.26
C LYS A 377 21.89 -1.52 20.17
N SER A 378 20.72 -1.18 19.65
CA SER A 378 19.72 -0.37 20.38
C SER A 378 18.33 -1.03 20.37
N TYR A 379 17.75 -1.17 21.57
CA TYR A 379 16.48 -1.83 21.83
C TYR A 379 15.65 -0.97 22.79
N VAL A 380 14.43 -0.62 22.38
CA VAL A 380 13.50 0.18 23.17
C VAL A 380 12.27 -0.64 23.51
N LEU A 381 11.94 -0.69 24.78
CA LEU A 381 10.69 -1.21 25.33
C LEU A 381 9.60 -0.15 25.17
N PHE A 382 8.51 -0.52 24.49
CA PHE A 382 7.29 0.28 24.40
C PHE A 382 6.22 -0.33 25.29
N THR A 383 5.51 0.51 26.06
CA THR A 383 4.29 0.14 26.78
C THR A 383 3.09 0.80 26.10
N TYR A 384 2.06 0.01 25.80
CA TYR A 384 0.84 0.46 25.15
C TYR A 384 -0.41 0.19 26.01
N LYS A 385 -1.31 1.18 26.06
CA LYS A 385 -2.66 1.09 26.64
C LYS A 385 -3.69 0.90 25.52
N ARG A 386 -4.59 -0.06 25.69
CA ARG A 386 -5.65 -0.42 24.72
C ARG A 386 -7.01 0.11 25.17
N LEU A 387 -7.74 0.75 24.26
CA LEU A 387 -9.18 1.03 24.40
C LEU A 387 -9.93 0.21 23.33
N ARG A 388 -11.06 -0.40 23.71
CA ARG A 388 -11.77 -1.39 22.86
C ARG A 388 -13.14 -0.95 22.37
N ASP A 389 -13.82 -0.07 23.10
CA ASP A 389 -15.03 0.57 22.60
C ASP A 389 -14.58 1.74 21.72
N VAL A 390 -14.51 1.50 20.40
CA VAL A 390 -14.17 2.53 19.41
C VAL A 390 -15.32 2.62 18.42
N ARG A 391 -15.99 3.77 18.42
CA ARG A 391 -17.20 4.04 17.62
C ARG A 391 -16.88 4.88 16.40
N ILE A 392 -17.73 4.77 15.39
CA ILE A 392 -17.70 5.51 14.13
C ILE A 392 -18.57 6.76 14.30
N VAL A 393 -18.00 7.93 14.01
CA VAL A 393 -18.64 9.25 14.22
C VAL A 393 -18.95 9.93 12.89
N TYR A 394 -18.00 9.91 11.95
CA TYR A 394 -18.17 10.50 10.61
C TYR A 394 -17.39 9.69 9.57
N VAL A 395 -18.03 9.35 8.45
CA VAL A 395 -17.42 8.66 7.31
C VAL A 395 -17.85 9.37 6.02
N PRO A 396 -16.93 9.91 5.20
CA PRO A 396 -17.27 10.40 3.88
C PRO A 396 -17.65 9.22 2.95
N PRO A 397 -18.61 9.39 2.02
CA PRO A 397 -19.00 8.34 1.07
C PRO A 397 -17.81 7.88 0.23
N LYS A 398 -17.83 6.63 -0.27
CA LYS A 398 -16.76 6.07 -1.13
C LYS A 398 -16.41 6.94 -2.34
N SER A 399 -17.37 7.67 -2.90
CA SER A 399 -17.16 8.64 -3.99
C SER A 399 -16.32 9.86 -3.61
N LEU A 400 -16.04 10.07 -2.32
CA LEU A 400 -15.11 11.08 -1.82
C LEU A 400 -13.93 10.42 -1.09
N GLY A 401 -14.19 9.54 -0.12
CA GLY A 401 -13.17 8.84 0.68
C GLY A 401 -12.31 7.86 -0.10
N GLY A 402 -12.79 7.39 -1.26
CA GLY A 402 -12.06 6.56 -2.22
C GLY A 402 -12.02 7.14 -3.63
N PHE A 403 -12.22 8.46 -3.79
CA PHE A 403 -12.20 9.14 -5.10
C PHE A 403 -10.89 8.89 -5.85
N GLY A 404 -11.01 8.45 -7.10
CA GLY A 404 -9.91 8.06 -7.99
C GLY A 404 -9.40 6.63 -7.80
N GLY A 405 -9.87 5.90 -6.78
CA GLY A 405 -9.73 4.45 -6.62
C GLY A 405 -8.30 3.90 -6.76
N ASP A 406 -8.17 2.73 -7.39
CA ASP A 406 -6.88 2.10 -7.66
C ASP A 406 -6.10 2.81 -8.78
N THR A 407 -6.73 3.69 -9.57
CA THR A 407 -6.06 4.49 -10.61
C THR A 407 -5.23 5.63 -10.02
N ASP A 408 -5.80 6.45 -9.13
CA ASP A 408 -5.10 7.56 -8.45
C ASP A 408 -4.16 7.09 -7.32
N ASN A 409 -4.31 5.88 -6.78
CA ASN A 409 -3.47 5.31 -5.70
C ASN A 409 -1.95 5.45 -5.98
N PHE A 410 -1.15 6.00 -5.05
CA PHE A 410 0.25 6.43 -5.25
C PHE A 410 0.49 7.54 -6.31
N GLU A 411 -0.52 8.23 -6.84
CA GLU A 411 -0.37 9.30 -7.84
C GLU A 411 -0.64 10.71 -7.27
N TRP A 412 -0.21 11.74 -8.00
CA TRP A 412 -0.58 13.14 -7.81
C TRP A 412 -0.74 13.78 -9.20
N PRO A 413 -1.69 14.73 -9.44
CA PRO A 413 -2.62 15.37 -8.50
C PRO A 413 -3.68 14.43 -7.91
N ARG A 414 -3.99 14.62 -6.61
CA ARG A 414 -4.93 13.81 -5.83
C ARG A 414 -6.07 14.66 -5.26
N HIS A 415 -7.28 14.09 -5.20
CA HIS A 415 -8.50 14.78 -4.76
C HIS A 415 -9.37 13.93 -3.80
N THR A 416 -8.75 13.15 -2.93
CA THR A 416 -9.43 12.11 -2.12
C THR A 416 -9.69 12.61 -0.70
N ALA A 417 -10.93 12.45 -0.20
CA ALA A 417 -11.33 12.77 1.17
C ALA A 417 -10.97 11.62 2.14
N ASP A 418 -9.72 11.16 2.14
CA ASP A 418 -9.29 9.94 2.87
C ASP A 418 -9.16 10.17 4.38
N PHE A 419 -10.31 10.43 5.04
CA PHE A 419 -10.43 10.61 6.49
C PHE A 419 -11.68 9.93 7.05
N THR A 420 -11.67 9.62 8.34
CA THR A 420 -12.81 9.15 9.13
C THR A 420 -12.65 9.67 10.56
N LEU A 421 -13.76 10.10 11.18
CA LEU A 421 -13.80 10.38 12.62
C LEU A 421 -14.33 9.15 13.38
N LEU A 422 -13.65 8.84 14.46
CA LEU A 422 -13.95 7.77 15.41
C LEU A 422 -14.00 8.35 16.82
N ARG A 423 -14.51 7.62 17.81
CA ARG A 423 -14.42 8.02 19.22
C ARG A 423 -14.09 6.84 20.11
N ALA A 424 -13.14 7.02 21.02
CA ALA A 424 -12.85 6.03 22.05
C ALA A 424 -13.77 6.23 23.26
N TYR A 425 -14.23 5.11 23.82
CA TYR A 425 -15.12 5.02 24.97
C TYR A 425 -14.52 4.10 26.05
N VAL A 426 -14.95 4.31 27.29
CA VAL A 426 -14.54 3.54 28.48
C VAL A 426 -15.70 3.34 29.46
N PRO A 427 -15.65 2.36 30.36
CA PRO A 427 -16.57 2.28 31.50
C PRO A 427 -16.56 3.57 32.33
N PRO A 428 -17.69 3.95 32.95
CA PRO A 428 -17.73 5.04 33.92
C PRO A 428 -16.76 4.82 35.10
N GLU A 429 -16.09 5.88 35.57
CA GLU A 429 -15.20 5.82 36.73
C GLU A 429 -15.94 5.63 38.08
N ASP A 430 -17.28 5.62 38.10
CA ASP A 430 -18.09 5.50 39.33
C ASP A 430 -18.05 4.11 40.00
N GLY A 431 -17.28 3.17 39.45
CA GLY A 431 -17.11 1.80 39.95
C GLY A 431 -18.35 0.92 39.77
N SER A 432 -19.41 1.41 39.12
CA SER A 432 -20.64 0.66 38.89
C SER A 432 -20.46 -0.33 37.75
N SER A 433 -19.86 -1.49 38.06
CA SER A 433 -19.65 -2.63 37.14
C SER A 433 -20.93 -3.23 36.52
N SER A 434 -22.10 -2.67 36.86
CA SER A 434 -23.41 -2.91 36.24
C SER A 434 -23.78 -1.92 35.12
N LYS A 435 -22.88 -1.00 34.71
CA LYS A 435 -23.12 0.07 33.72
C LYS A 435 -22.00 0.26 32.68
N GLY A 436 -21.21 -0.77 32.36
CA GLY A 436 -20.09 -0.60 31.42
C GLY A 436 -19.33 -1.88 31.11
N SER A 437 -18.50 -1.85 30.07
CA SER A 437 -17.61 -2.96 29.71
C SER A 437 -16.22 -2.48 29.29
N SER A 438 -15.18 -3.05 29.91
CA SER A 438 -13.77 -2.86 29.52
C SER A 438 -13.35 -3.73 28.34
N ASP A 439 -14.20 -4.66 27.92
CA ASP A 439 -13.85 -5.75 27.00
C ASP A 439 -14.40 -5.58 25.58
N GLY A 440 -15.26 -4.59 25.35
CA GLY A 440 -15.80 -4.22 24.04
C GLY A 440 -16.80 -3.07 24.15
N TYR A 441 -17.64 -2.91 23.13
CA TYR A 441 -18.75 -1.95 23.14
C TYR A 441 -19.72 -2.17 24.30
N HIS A 442 -20.20 -1.08 24.90
CA HIS A 442 -21.33 -1.09 25.83
C HIS A 442 -22.11 0.23 25.75
N PRO A 443 -23.45 0.25 25.68
CA PRO A 443 -24.23 1.47 25.47
C PRO A 443 -23.99 2.53 26.56
N ASP A 444 -23.80 2.11 27.82
CA ASP A 444 -23.54 3.00 28.96
C ASP A 444 -22.07 3.39 29.16
N ASN A 445 -21.13 2.91 28.32
CA ASN A 445 -19.76 3.43 28.33
C ASN A 445 -19.77 4.93 27.97
N VAL A 446 -18.86 5.70 28.56
CA VAL A 446 -18.71 7.15 28.37
C VAL A 446 -17.52 7.48 27.46
N PRO A 447 -17.51 8.65 26.78
CA PRO A 447 -16.37 9.09 26.01
C PRO A 447 -15.08 9.12 26.83
N TYR A 448 -13.96 8.74 26.22
CA TYR A 448 -12.65 8.74 26.86
C TYR A 448 -12.17 10.17 27.14
N ASP A 449 -11.75 10.46 28.37
CA ASP A 449 -11.07 11.73 28.71
C ASP A 449 -9.70 11.82 28.04
N SER A 450 -9.64 12.57 26.94
CA SER A 450 -8.42 13.00 26.27
C SER A 450 -8.11 14.48 26.47
N SER A 451 -8.74 15.17 27.44
CA SER A 451 -8.42 16.57 27.79
C SER A 451 -6.94 16.76 28.14
N LYS A 452 -6.32 15.71 28.67
CA LYS A 452 -4.89 15.65 29.02
C LYS A 452 -3.96 15.50 27.80
N ALA A 453 -4.47 15.12 26.63
CA ALA A 453 -3.68 14.95 25.40
C ALA A 453 -4.56 14.85 24.14
N PHE A 454 -4.72 15.95 23.41
CA PHE A 454 -5.28 15.96 22.05
C PHE A 454 -4.55 16.98 21.17
N ILE A 455 -4.52 16.74 19.85
CA ILE A 455 -3.93 17.65 18.87
C ILE A 455 -4.99 18.66 18.46
N ARG A 456 -4.74 19.94 18.74
CA ARG A 456 -5.65 21.04 18.37
C ARG A 456 -5.75 21.17 16.85
N VAL A 457 -6.97 21.25 16.34
CA VAL A 457 -7.23 21.44 14.91
C VAL A 457 -6.95 22.88 14.51
N ARG A 458 -6.24 23.11 13.41
CA ARG A 458 -5.99 24.46 12.92
C ARG A 458 -7.31 25.10 12.45
N LYS A 459 -7.83 26.04 13.23
CA LYS A 459 -9.00 26.85 12.84
C LYS A 459 -8.68 27.65 11.56
N PRO A 460 -9.48 27.55 10.48
CA PRO A 460 -9.28 28.32 9.24
C PRO A 460 -9.34 29.83 9.51
N THR A 461 -8.53 30.62 8.78
CA THR A 461 -8.47 32.08 9.01
C THR A 461 -9.64 32.82 8.34
N SER A 462 -10.26 32.23 7.33
CA SER A 462 -11.54 32.69 6.77
C SER A 462 -12.60 31.59 6.90
N THR A 463 -13.72 31.94 7.51
CA THR A 463 -14.96 31.13 7.56
C THR A 463 -16.09 31.86 6.83
N THR A 464 -15.75 32.63 5.79
CA THR A 464 -16.70 33.48 5.04
C THR A 464 -16.47 33.36 3.54
N THR A 465 -17.18 32.42 2.94
CA THR A 465 -17.14 32.05 1.51
C THR A 465 -17.85 33.06 0.60
N THR A 466 -18.60 34.02 1.15
CA THR A 466 -19.64 34.78 0.44
C THR A 466 -19.34 36.27 0.13
N THR A 467 -18.22 36.86 0.56
CA THR A 467 -17.88 38.28 0.24
C THR A 467 -16.37 38.56 0.07
N ALA A 468 -15.71 37.81 -0.82
CA ALA A 468 -14.35 38.14 -1.25
C ALA A 468 -14.34 39.29 -2.29
N THR A 469 -14.36 40.55 -1.82
CA THR A 469 -14.19 41.72 -2.71
C THR A 469 -12.75 41.81 -3.22
N GLU A 470 -12.56 42.12 -4.51
CA GLU A 470 -11.30 42.02 -5.30
C GLU A 470 -10.08 42.83 -4.80
N ASN A 471 -10.15 43.54 -3.67
CA ASN A 471 -9.10 44.41 -3.16
C ASN A 471 -8.24 43.82 -2.02
N ASP A 472 -8.52 42.60 -1.53
CA ASP A 472 -7.72 41.97 -0.46
C ASP A 472 -6.36 41.45 -0.97
N SER A 473 -5.50 42.42 -1.29
CA SER A 473 -4.11 42.26 -1.72
C SER A 473 -3.13 42.24 -0.55
N ASN A 474 -3.64 42.08 0.68
CA ASN A 474 -2.86 42.04 1.91
C ASN A 474 -2.65 40.59 2.37
N THR A 475 -1.49 40.27 2.93
CA THR A 475 -1.08 38.88 3.16
C THR A 475 -1.85 38.22 4.32
N ASN A 476 -2.70 37.23 4.00
CA ASN A 476 -3.41 36.42 4.99
C ASN A 476 -2.47 35.33 5.59
N THR A 477 -1.57 35.77 6.47
CA THR A 477 -0.37 35.04 6.98
C THR A 477 -0.63 33.86 7.94
N ASN A 478 -1.81 33.25 7.92
CA ASN A 478 -2.29 32.32 8.95
C ASN A 478 -2.81 30.96 8.43
N ASP A 479 -2.93 30.81 7.12
CA ASP A 479 -3.28 29.57 6.42
C ASP A 479 -2.01 28.91 5.86
N ILE A 480 -1.95 27.57 5.78
CA ILE A 480 -0.74 26.84 5.37
C ILE A 480 -0.35 27.14 3.90
N GLN A 481 0.91 27.51 3.67
CA GLN A 481 1.50 27.94 2.38
C GLN A 481 2.63 27.02 1.90
N GLU A 482 3.06 27.20 0.64
CA GLU A 482 4.30 26.60 0.15
C GLU A 482 5.52 27.16 0.90
N ASN A 483 6.44 26.27 1.27
CA ASN A 483 7.59 26.42 2.17
C ASN A 483 7.29 26.52 3.67
N ASP A 484 6.02 26.42 4.12
CA ASP A 484 5.76 26.26 5.56
C ASP A 484 6.31 24.93 6.08
N VAL A 485 6.97 24.98 7.25
CA VAL A 485 7.47 23.77 7.93
C VAL A 485 6.31 23.00 8.56
N VAL A 486 6.30 21.70 8.29
CA VAL A 486 5.32 20.74 8.82
C VAL A 486 6.03 19.51 9.38
N PHE A 487 5.42 18.89 10.38
CA PHE A 487 5.89 17.63 10.96
C PHE A 487 4.74 16.70 11.28
N LEU A 488 5.05 15.41 11.42
CA LEU A 488 4.08 14.38 11.75
C LEU A 488 4.68 13.36 12.73
N LEU A 489 3.78 12.74 13.48
CA LEU A 489 4.07 11.58 14.33
C LEU A 489 3.32 10.36 13.78
N GLY A 490 3.88 9.15 13.93
CA GLY A 490 3.20 7.94 13.49
C GLY A 490 4.00 6.64 13.60
N PHE A 491 3.42 5.56 13.06
CA PHE A 491 3.93 4.19 13.19
C PHE A 491 4.39 3.61 11.83
N PRO A 492 5.49 4.12 11.22
CA PRO A 492 6.00 3.65 9.93
C PRO A 492 6.46 2.19 9.99
N GLY A 493 5.90 1.34 9.12
CA GLY A 493 6.03 -0.11 9.18
C GLY A 493 7.46 -0.64 9.01
N SER A 494 8.08 -0.43 7.84
CA SER A 494 9.47 -0.83 7.62
C SER A 494 10.18 -0.07 6.50
N THR A 495 11.50 0.09 6.65
CA THR A 495 12.42 0.56 5.61
C THR A 495 13.73 -0.25 5.62
N MET A 496 14.55 -0.07 4.58
CA MET A 496 15.86 -0.70 4.39
C MET A 496 16.82 0.31 3.75
N ARG A 497 16.90 1.54 4.29
CA ARG A 497 17.56 2.68 3.62
C ARG A 497 19.09 2.52 3.52
N TYR A 498 19.68 1.74 4.42
CA TYR A 498 21.12 1.45 4.46
C TYR A 498 21.52 0.17 3.71
N ALA A 499 20.56 -0.51 3.06
CA ALA A 499 20.82 -1.77 2.38
C ALA A 499 21.78 -1.61 1.18
N PRO A 500 22.69 -2.57 0.95
CA PRO A 500 23.72 -2.46 -0.08
C PRO A 500 23.16 -2.60 -1.50
N SER A 501 23.94 -2.21 -2.51
CA SER A 501 23.58 -2.38 -3.92
C SER A 501 23.30 -3.84 -4.27
N SER A 502 23.92 -4.80 -3.61
CA SER A 502 23.62 -6.24 -3.75
C SER A 502 22.18 -6.60 -3.32
N ARG A 503 21.62 -5.99 -2.26
CA ARG A 503 20.19 -6.13 -1.90
C ARG A 503 19.28 -5.51 -2.96
N LEU A 504 19.66 -4.35 -3.50
CA LEU A 504 18.88 -3.65 -4.52
C LEU A 504 18.93 -4.38 -5.87
N ILE A 505 20.06 -4.98 -6.24
CA ILE A 505 20.20 -5.85 -7.42
C ILE A 505 19.33 -7.10 -7.26
N TYR A 506 19.32 -7.74 -6.08
CA TYR A 506 18.39 -8.84 -5.79
C TYR A 506 16.92 -8.40 -5.84
N ALA A 507 16.61 -7.15 -5.43
CA ALA A 507 15.27 -6.58 -5.58
C ALA A 507 14.84 -6.43 -7.05
N ASP A 508 15.67 -5.76 -7.86
CA ASP A 508 15.37 -5.42 -9.25
C ASP A 508 15.37 -6.62 -10.20
N ALA A 509 16.31 -7.55 -10.01
CA ALA A 509 16.51 -8.68 -10.93
C ALA A 509 15.68 -9.92 -10.59
N VAL A 510 15.20 -10.06 -9.34
CA VAL A 510 14.61 -11.32 -8.84
C VAL A 510 13.34 -11.09 -8.01
N ASP A 511 13.47 -10.52 -6.82
CA ASP A 511 12.41 -10.45 -5.78
C ASP A 511 11.18 -9.64 -6.24
N VAL A 512 11.37 -8.44 -6.79
CA VAL A 512 10.25 -7.61 -7.28
C VAL A 512 9.66 -8.16 -8.59
N PRO A 513 10.43 -8.58 -9.62
CA PRO A 513 9.88 -9.26 -10.78
C PRO A 513 9.08 -10.52 -10.46
N HIS A 514 9.52 -11.33 -9.48
CA HIS A 514 8.79 -12.51 -9.03
C HIS A 514 7.39 -12.15 -8.52
N LYS A 515 7.31 -11.16 -7.60
CA LYS A 515 6.06 -10.64 -7.04
C LYS A 515 5.14 -10.07 -8.11
N VAL A 516 5.68 -9.26 -9.04
CA VAL A 516 4.89 -8.70 -10.15
C VAL A 516 4.29 -9.80 -11.03
N ARG A 517 5.05 -10.85 -11.35
CA ARG A 517 4.58 -12.01 -12.12
C ARG A 517 3.48 -12.77 -11.37
N ASP A 518 3.74 -13.13 -10.12
CA ASP A 518 2.86 -13.98 -9.32
C ASP A 518 1.51 -13.30 -9.00
N PHE A 519 1.52 -12.03 -8.58
CA PHE A 519 0.27 -11.34 -8.24
C PHE A 519 -0.55 -11.01 -9.49
N THR A 520 0.09 -10.74 -10.63
CA THR A 520 -0.61 -10.61 -11.92
C THR A 520 -1.33 -11.91 -12.29
N LYS A 521 -0.67 -13.06 -12.12
CA LYS A 521 -1.22 -14.40 -12.39
C LYS A 521 -2.40 -14.73 -11.47
N LYS A 522 -2.27 -14.51 -10.16
CA LYS A 522 -3.33 -14.75 -9.17
C LYS A 522 -4.57 -13.87 -9.44
N LEU A 523 -4.38 -12.58 -9.72
CA LEU A 523 -5.48 -11.68 -10.10
C LEU A 523 -6.17 -12.09 -11.42
N GLN A 524 -5.42 -12.65 -12.39
CA GLN A 524 -6.01 -13.20 -13.62
C GLN A 524 -6.89 -14.43 -13.36
N TRP A 525 -6.56 -15.27 -12.37
CA TRP A 525 -7.45 -16.38 -11.96
C TRP A 525 -8.70 -15.89 -11.23
N ILE A 526 -8.58 -14.92 -10.32
CA ILE A 526 -9.74 -14.30 -9.67
C ILE A 526 -10.68 -13.71 -10.74
N ALA A 527 -10.15 -12.90 -11.66
CA ALA A 527 -10.92 -12.32 -12.76
C ALA A 527 -11.42 -13.34 -13.80
N LYS A 528 -10.84 -14.55 -13.87
CA LYS A 528 -11.38 -15.69 -14.64
C LYS A 528 -12.64 -16.22 -13.94
N HIS A 529 -12.57 -16.49 -12.65
CA HIS A 529 -13.70 -17.06 -11.89
C HIS A 529 -14.86 -16.07 -11.73
N GLU A 530 -14.59 -14.79 -11.52
CA GLU A 530 -15.63 -13.74 -11.50
C GLU A 530 -16.43 -13.71 -12.82
N ARG A 531 -15.74 -13.73 -13.98
CA ARG A 531 -16.40 -13.76 -15.30
C ARG A 531 -17.14 -15.07 -15.57
N LEU A 532 -16.62 -16.21 -15.10
CA LEU A 532 -17.34 -17.50 -15.21
C LEU A 532 -18.64 -17.47 -14.38
N GLN A 533 -18.59 -16.95 -13.15
CA GLN A 533 -19.76 -16.79 -12.28
C GLN A 533 -20.81 -15.86 -12.90
N GLN A 534 -20.40 -14.72 -13.47
CA GLN A 534 -21.27 -13.85 -14.24
C GLN A 534 -21.90 -14.57 -15.45
N SER A 535 -21.10 -15.30 -16.24
CA SER A 535 -21.59 -15.97 -17.46
C SER A 535 -22.55 -17.14 -17.22
N THR A 536 -22.60 -17.68 -16.00
CA THR A 536 -23.52 -18.77 -15.62
C THR A 536 -24.84 -18.28 -15.03
N GLY A 537 -25.04 -16.95 -14.90
CA GLY A 537 -26.28 -16.37 -14.37
C GLY A 537 -26.54 -16.66 -12.89
N SER A 538 -25.51 -17.09 -12.13
CA SER A 538 -25.64 -17.32 -10.69
C SER A 538 -25.59 -15.99 -9.92
N ASN A 539 -26.74 -15.54 -9.42
CA ASN A 539 -26.84 -14.33 -8.57
C ASN A 539 -26.04 -14.39 -7.25
N ASN A 540 -25.50 -15.56 -6.87
CA ASN A 540 -24.59 -15.67 -5.74
C ASN A 540 -23.20 -15.14 -6.12
N ASN A 541 -22.81 -13.98 -5.56
CA ASN A 541 -21.49 -13.36 -5.71
C ASN A 541 -20.33 -14.13 -5.02
N GLY A 542 -20.40 -15.47 -4.98
CA GLY A 542 -19.57 -16.33 -4.12
C GLY A 542 -18.06 -16.19 -4.32
N VAL A 543 -17.58 -15.90 -5.54
CA VAL A 543 -16.16 -15.61 -5.78
C VAL A 543 -15.81 -14.27 -5.14
N ALA A 544 -16.50 -13.20 -5.52
CA ALA A 544 -16.22 -11.84 -5.07
C ALA A 544 -16.34 -11.68 -3.54
N LEU A 545 -17.28 -12.40 -2.92
CA LEU A 545 -17.45 -12.44 -1.46
C LEU A 545 -16.27 -13.16 -0.76
N LYS A 546 -15.96 -14.40 -1.15
CA LYS A 546 -14.91 -15.20 -0.48
C LYS A 546 -13.49 -14.66 -0.76
N VAL A 547 -13.16 -14.24 -1.99
CA VAL A 547 -11.79 -13.80 -2.35
C VAL A 547 -11.59 -12.29 -2.52
N GLY A 548 -12.62 -11.45 -2.32
CA GLY A 548 -12.55 -10.00 -2.55
C GLY A 548 -11.48 -9.27 -1.73
N ALA A 549 -11.29 -9.65 -0.46
CA ALA A 549 -10.23 -9.11 0.38
C ALA A 549 -8.83 -9.46 -0.15
N THR A 550 -8.64 -10.71 -0.59
CA THR A 550 -7.41 -11.21 -1.22
C THR A 550 -7.14 -10.49 -2.54
N LYS A 551 -8.17 -10.24 -3.36
CA LYS A 551 -8.10 -9.44 -4.60
C LYS A 551 -7.56 -8.03 -4.33
N LYS A 552 -8.16 -7.29 -3.36
CA LYS A 552 -7.70 -5.93 -2.97
C LYS A 552 -6.25 -5.93 -2.49
N GLY A 553 -5.86 -6.90 -1.65
CA GLY A 553 -4.48 -7.03 -1.16
C GLY A 553 -3.46 -7.30 -2.28
N LEU A 554 -3.77 -8.22 -3.20
CA LEU A 554 -2.92 -8.55 -4.35
C LEU A 554 -2.81 -7.38 -5.34
N ALA A 555 -3.90 -6.65 -5.59
CA ALA A 555 -3.91 -5.49 -6.48
C ALA A 555 -3.00 -4.36 -5.96
N ASN A 556 -3.12 -4.01 -4.69
CA ASN A 556 -2.31 -2.96 -4.06
C ASN A 556 -0.80 -3.31 -4.06
N GLU A 557 -0.41 -4.50 -3.58
CA GLU A 557 1.01 -4.87 -3.58
C GLU A 557 1.55 -5.10 -5.01
N LEU A 558 0.70 -5.44 -5.99
CA LEU A 558 1.09 -5.44 -7.41
C LEU A 558 1.34 -4.02 -7.94
N LYS A 559 0.47 -3.03 -7.65
CA LYS A 559 0.71 -1.63 -8.05
C LYS A 559 1.99 -1.10 -7.41
N ARG A 560 2.16 -1.31 -6.09
CA ARG A 560 3.37 -0.96 -5.33
C ARG A 560 4.62 -1.65 -5.89
N SER A 561 4.57 -2.95 -6.21
CA SER A 561 5.71 -3.69 -6.78
C SER A 561 6.08 -3.23 -8.18
N ARG A 562 5.09 -2.97 -9.05
CA ARG A 562 5.32 -2.40 -10.39
C ARG A 562 5.93 -1.00 -10.30
N GLY A 563 5.37 -0.13 -9.46
CA GLY A 563 5.89 1.21 -9.21
C GLY A 563 7.33 1.19 -8.68
N LYS A 564 7.64 0.29 -7.73
CA LYS A 564 9.00 0.06 -7.23
C LYS A 564 9.98 -0.31 -8.35
N LEU A 565 9.63 -1.29 -9.19
CA LEU A 565 10.49 -1.76 -10.28
C LEU A 565 10.77 -0.67 -11.32
N VAL A 566 9.76 0.12 -11.68
CA VAL A 566 9.93 1.23 -12.63
C VAL A 566 10.75 2.36 -12.03
N MET A 567 10.50 2.73 -10.76
CA MET A 567 11.19 3.87 -10.14
C MET A 567 12.64 3.59 -9.75
N MET A 568 12.96 2.38 -9.27
CA MET A 568 14.34 1.97 -8.99
C MET A 568 15.23 2.10 -10.24
N ARG A 569 14.66 1.82 -11.43
CA ARG A 569 15.29 1.97 -12.74
C ARG A 569 15.30 3.42 -13.25
N LYS A 570 14.15 4.13 -13.21
CA LYS A 570 14.03 5.55 -13.65
C LYS A 570 15.02 6.45 -12.90
N LEU A 571 15.15 6.23 -11.60
CA LEU A 571 15.99 7.02 -10.69
C LEU A 571 17.44 6.50 -10.58
N LYS A 572 17.77 5.38 -11.25
CA LYS A 572 19.11 4.75 -11.26
C LYS A 572 19.67 4.40 -9.86
N LEU A 573 18.80 4.13 -8.89
CA LEU A 573 19.15 3.99 -7.47
C LEU A 573 20.26 2.96 -7.19
N ILE A 574 20.35 1.88 -7.97
CA ILE A 574 21.43 0.88 -7.85
C ILE A 574 22.80 1.48 -8.21
N ALA A 575 22.87 2.34 -9.23
CA ALA A 575 24.13 2.98 -9.63
C ALA A 575 24.53 4.06 -8.61
N GLU A 576 23.56 4.78 -8.05
CA GLU A 576 23.77 5.74 -6.96
C GLU A 576 24.33 5.06 -5.71
N ARG A 577 23.70 3.97 -5.24
CA ARG A 577 24.17 3.16 -4.10
C ARG A 577 25.56 2.56 -4.32
N LYS A 578 25.92 2.21 -5.56
CA LYS A 578 27.30 1.77 -5.87
C LYS A 578 28.34 2.88 -5.73
N VAL A 579 28.03 4.11 -6.13
CA VAL A 579 28.92 5.25 -5.93
C VAL A 579 29.08 5.57 -4.44
N GLU A 580 27.99 5.49 -3.66
CA GLU A 580 28.03 5.62 -2.19
C GLU A 580 28.93 4.54 -1.54
N GLU A 581 28.85 3.30 -2.04
CA GLU A 581 29.68 2.17 -1.58
C GLU A 581 31.16 2.29 -1.99
N GLU A 582 31.44 2.70 -3.22
CA GLU A 582 32.79 2.96 -3.72
C GLU A 582 33.48 4.09 -2.94
N GLN A 583 32.73 5.16 -2.60
CA GLN A 583 33.22 6.23 -1.72
C GLN A 583 33.47 5.74 -0.30
N LEU A 584 32.56 4.94 0.28
CA LEU A 584 32.74 4.36 1.61
C LEU A 584 34.00 3.47 1.71
N VAL A 585 34.31 2.74 0.64
CA VAL A 585 35.48 1.83 0.52
C VAL A 585 36.78 2.55 0.12
N GLN A 586 36.69 3.81 -0.34
CA GLN A 586 37.84 4.70 -0.57
C GLN A 586 38.18 5.52 0.68
N ASN A 587 37.18 5.94 1.44
CA ASN A 587 37.34 6.78 2.63
C ASN A 587 37.70 5.97 3.89
N SER A 588 37.56 4.64 3.85
CA SER A 588 37.99 3.74 4.94
C SER A 588 39.51 3.61 4.98
N ASP A 589 40.15 4.49 5.75
CA ASP A 589 41.59 4.43 6.04
C ASP A 589 42.00 3.07 6.64
N ASP A 590 43.21 2.63 6.29
CA ASP A 590 43.74 1.26 6.43
C ASP A 590 44.11 0.87 7.89
N HIS A 591 43.43 1.45 8.89
CA HIS A 591 43.90 1.55 10.27
C HIS A 591 42.91 1.08 11.36
N SER A 592 41.82 0.39 11.00
CA SER A 592 41.11 -0.48 11.95
C SER A 592 40.50 -1.70 11.26
N THR A 593 40.83 -2.91 11.71
CA THR A 593 40.41 -4.18 11.08
C THR A 593 38.95 -4.54 11.32
N ASP A 594 38.27 -3.92 12.28
CA ASP A 594 36.91 -4.30 12.70
C ASP A 594 35.79 -3.63 11.84
N ASN A 595 36.13 -2.53 11.16
CA ASN A 595 35.23 -1.69 10.35
C ASN A 595 35.59 -1.71 8.84
N ASP A 596 36.13 -2.80 8.32
CA ASP A 596 36.39 -2.95 6.88
C ASP A 596 35.08 -3.03 6.08
N ALA A 597 34.66 -1.89 5.53
CA ALA A 597 33.51 -1.77 4.65
C ALA A 597 33.62 -2.66 3.39
N ARG A 598 34.83 -2.92 2.88
CA ARG A 598 35.08 -3.75 1.69
C ARG A 598 34.78 -5.22 2.00
N ALA A 599 35.23 -5.72 3.14
CA ALA A 599 34.89 -7.07 3.61
C ALA A 599 33.39 -7.23 3.88
N VAL A 600 32.77 -6.26 4.56
CA VAL A 600 31.32 -6.29 4.87
C VAL A 600 30.48 -6.29 3.60
N LEU A 601 30.76 -5.39 2.64
CA LEU A 601 30.01 -5.32 1.37
C LEU A 601 30.21 -6.57 0.52
N LYS A 602 31.43 -7.10 0.42
CA LYS A 602 31.71 -8.37 -0.27
C LYS A 602 30.92 -9.53 0.34
N ARG A 603 30.91 -9.67 1.66
CA ARG A 603 30.20 -10.76 2.32
C ARG A 603 28.68 -10.64 2.14
N LEU A 604 28.14 -9.42 2.14
CA LEU A 604 26.74 -9.17 1.78
C LEU A 604 26.45 -9.53 0.31
N GLU A 605 27.34 -9.28 -0.64
CA GLU A 605 27.20 -9.73 -2.02
C GLU A 605 27.15 -11.27 -2.14
N GLU A 606 28.02 -12.00 -1.42
CA GLU A 606 27.99 -13.47 -1.36
C GLU A 606 26.65 -14.01 -0.81
N ILE A 607 26.11 -13.37 0.23
CA ILE A 607 24.80 -13.73 0.81
C ILE A 607 23.67 -13.44 -0.20
N TYR A 608 23.68 -12.31 -0.91
CA TYR A 608 22.65 -12.01 -1.93
C TYR A 608 22.79 -12.84 -3.20
N ALA A 609 23.99 -13.29 -3.56
CA ALA A 609 24.19 -14.31 -4.59
C ALA A 609 23.56 -15.65 -4.16
N THR A 610 23.73 -16.04 -2.89
CA THR A 610 23.12 -17.24 -2.33
C THR A 610 21.58 -17.15 -2.31
N PHE A 611 21.01 -16.01 -1.89
CA PHE A 611 19.56 -15.77 -1.97
C PHE A 611 19.04 -15.75 -3.42
N ARG A 612 19.86 -15.32 -4.40
CA ARG A 612 19.49 -15.34 -5.83
C ARG A 612 19.41 -16.75 -6.39
N THR A 613 20.39 -17.60 -6.11
CA THR A 613 20.39 -19.04 -6.45
C THR A 613 19.20 -19.73 -5.77
N ASN A 614 19.08 -19.62 -4.46
CA ASN A 614 18.03 -20.33 -3.71
C ASN A 614 16.61 -19.72 -3.89
N HIS A 615 16.44 -18.66 -4.69
CA HIS A 615 15.16 -17.95 -4.83
C HIS A 615 14.06 -18.85 -5.39
N ARG A 616 14.35 -19.66 -6.41
CA ARG A 616 13.36 -20.53 -7.06
C ARG A 616 12.80 -21.59 -6.11
N LEU A 617 13.67 -22.26 -5.37
CA LEU A 617 13.26 -23.22 -4.34
C LEU A 617 12.49 -22.50 -3.23
N SER A 618 13.00 -21.37 -2.74
CA SER A 618 12.37 -20.62 -1.65
C SER A 618 10.98 -20.09 -2.02
N SER A 619 10.80 -19.50 -3.21
CA SER A 619 9.51 -18.93 -3.61
C SER A 619 8.47 -20.01 -3.96
N THR A 620 8.91 -21.19 -4.42
CA THR A 620 8.06 -22.38 -4.55
C THR A 620 7.60 -22.88 -3.17
N LEU A 621 8.51 -23.03 -2.19
CA LEU A 621 8.18 -23.42 -0.82
C LEU A 621 7.28 -22.40 -0.10
N ASP A 622 7.51 -21.10 -0.31
CA ASP A 622 6.62 -20.03 0.18
C ASP A 622 5.21 -20.12 -0.43
N SER A 623 5.10 -20.48 -1.72
CA SER A 623 3.82 -20.65 -2.41
C SER A 623 3.05 -21.86 -1.89
N LEU A 624 3.76 -23.00 -1.69
CA LEU A 624 3.25 -24.21 -1.06
C LEU A 624 2.75 -23.96 0.37
N ARG A 625 3.38 -23.05 1.12
CA ARG A 625 2.95 -22.63 2.47
C ARG A 625 1.89 -21.51 2.46
N GLY A 626 1.29 -21.24 1.31
CA GLY A 626 0.24 -20.24 1.14
C GLY A 626 0.64 -18.81 1.52
N ILE A 627 1.91 -18.44 1.33
CA ILE A 627 2.40 -17.07 1.51
C ILE A 627 2.01 -16.24 0.27
N TYR A 628 1.82 -14.93 0.45
CA TYR A 628 1.34 -14.00 -0.58
C TYR A 628 0.08 -14.48 -1.34
N GLY A 629 -0.92 -14.99 -0.63
CA GLY A 629 -2.17 -15.48 -1.25
C GLY A 629 -2.01 -16.74 -2.10
N GLY A 630 -1.12 -17.66 -1.70
CA GLY A 630 -1.20 -19.06 -2.11
C GLY A 630 -2.27 -19.83 -1.32
N SER A 631 -2.41 -21.14 -1.59
CA SER A 631 -3.46 -22.02 -1.06
C SER A 631 -3.66 -21.93 0.46
N SER A 632 -4.92 -21.85 0.89
CA SER A 632 -5.31 -21.97 2.30
C SER A 632 -5.24 -23.41 2.81
N LEU A 633 -5.58 -24.39 1.98
CA LEU A 633 -5.52 -25.82 2.31
C LEU A 633 -4.09 -26.28 2.57
N LEU A 634 -3.16 -26.04 1.65
CA LEU A 634 -1.74 -26.42 1.80
C LEU A 634 -1.08 -25.68 2.98
N ALA A 635 -1.41 -24.40 3.20
CA ALA A 635 -0.95 -23.65 4.36
C ALA A 635 -1.46 -24.24 5.69
N THR A 636 -2.69 -24.73 5.72
CA THR A 636 -3.28 -25.36 6.91
C THR A 636 -2.66 -26.74 7.13
N GLY A 637 -2.52 -27.56 6.08
CA GLY A 637 -1.82 -28.84 6.14
C GLY A 637 -0.38 -28.73 6.65
N HIS A 638 0.36 -27.70 6.20
CA HIS A 638 1.68 -27.34 6.74
C HIS A 638 1.63 -27.08 8.25
N HIS A 639 0.71 -26.24 8.71
CA HIS A 639 0.60 -25.89 10.13
C HIS A 639 0.16 -27.07 11.02
N VAL A 640 -0.70 -27.95 10.53
CA VAL A 640 -1.13 -29.18 11.22
C VAL A 640 0.04 -30.17 11.32
N HIS A 641 0.75 -30.44 10.22
CA HIS A 641 1.93 -31.31 10.22
C HIS A 641 3.05 -30.80 11.15
N GLU A 642 3.43 -29.52 11.03
CA GLU A 642 4.49 -28.92 11.84
C GLU A 642 4.14 -28.96 13.33
N PHE A 643 2.89 -28.67 13.71
CA PHE A 643 2.45 -28.78 15.10
C PHE A 643 2.45 -30.22 15.61
N LEU A 644 1.67 -31.12 14.99
CA LEU A 644 1.46 -32.48 15.50
C LEU A 644 2.75 -33.31 15.52
N VAL A 645 3.59 -33.19 14.49
CA VAL A 645 4.77 -34.07 14.31
C VAL A 645 6.05 -33.46 14.88
N LYS A 646 6.15 -32.12 15.02
CA LYS A 646 7.43 -31.45 15.32
C LYS A 646 7.40 -30.52 16.54
N GLU A 647 6.26 -29.99 16.95
CA GLU A 647 6.19 -29.00 18.05
C GLU A 647 5.40 -29.49 19.28
N ARG A 648 4.34 -30.29 19.14
CA ARG A 648 3.51 -30.74 20.28
C ARG A 648 4.33 -31.44 21.37
N SER A 649 5.23 -32.34 20.98
CA SER A 649 6.09 -33.10 21.91
C SER A 649 7.22 -32.30 22.58
N LYS A 650 7.44 -31.03 22.19
CA LYS A 650 8.47 -30.18 22.79
C LYS A 650 7.95 -29.43 24.03
N PRO A 651 8.80 -29.18 25.04
CA PRO A 651 8.55 -28.18 26.07
C PRO A 651 8.20 -26.81 25.47
N ASP A 652 7.29 -26.05 26.10
CA ASP A 652 6.75 -24.83 25.47
C ASP A 652 7.81 -23.76 25.15
N ALA A 653 8.88 -23.69 25.94
CA ALA A 653 10.02 -22.81 25.67
C ALA A 653 10.78 -23.18 24.38
N GLU A 654 10.84 -24.47 24.04
CA GLU A 654 11.57 -25.01 22.89
C GLU A 654 10.74 -25.02 21.59
N ARG A 655 9.41 -24.85 21.69
CA ARG A 655 8.52 -24.72 20.53
C ARG A 655 8.87 -23.48 19.70
N GLU A 656 8.88 -23.63 18.37
CA GLU A 656 8.96 -22.51 17.43
C GLU A 656 7.83 -21.50 17.72
N VAL A 657 8.13 -20.20 17.65
CA VAL A 657 7.33 -19.14 18.30
C VAL A 657 5.83 -19.19 17.95
N THR A 658 5.47 -19.57 16.72
CA THR A 658 4.08 -19.74 16.25
C THR A 658 3.26 -20.73 17.09
N TYR A 659 3.91 -21.74 17.67
CA TYR A 659 3.28 -22.92 18.28
C TYR A 659 3.41 -23.00 19.81
N ARG A 660 4.05 -21.99 20.43
CA ARG A 660 4.05 -21.82 21.90
C ARG A 660 2.60 -21.64 22.39
N LYS A 661 2.19 -22.26 23.49
CA LYS A 661 0.78 -22.40 23.94
C LYS A 661 0.00 -21.07 23.89
N ARG A 662 0.60 -19.98 24.37
CA ARG A 662 0.06 -18.60 24.35
C ARG A 662 -0.25 -18.01 22.94
N ASN A 663 0.35 -18.54 21.88
CA ASN A 663 0.24 -18.05 20.50
C ASN A 663 -0.73 -18.89 19.64
N LEU A 664 -1.11 -20.09 20.11
CA LEU A 664 -2.04 -20.97 19.42
C LEU A 664 -3.43 -20.36 19.14
N PRO A 665 -4.03 -19.49 20.01
CA PRO A 665 -5.29 -18.82 19.69
C PRO A 665 -5.21 -17.95 18.43
N PHE A 666 -4.11 -17.22 18.24
CA PHE A 666 -3.88 -16.42 17.04
C PHE A 666 -3.61 -17.29 15.80
N LEU A 667 -3.00 -18.46 15.97
CA LEU A 667 -2.84 -19.44 14.89
C LEU A 667 -4.19 -19.98 14.44
N VAL A 668 -5.02 -20.47 15.36
CA VAL A 668 -6.37 -21.01 15.09
C VAL A 668 -7.26 -19.95 14.44
N GLN A 669 -7.35 -18.74 14.99
CA GLN A 669 -8.15 -17.66 14.43
C GLN A 669 -7.74 -17.32 12.98
N ARG A 670 -6.43 -17.30 12.71
CA ARG A 670 -5.86 -17.04 11.37
C ARG A 670 -6.13 -18.17 10.38
N LEU A 671 -6.08 -19.42 10.82
CA LEU A 671 -6.40 -20.59 9.98
C LEU A 671 -7.91 -20.68 9.71
N THR A 672 -8.75 -20.43 10.71
CA THR A 672 -10.21 -20.36 10.58
C THR A 672 -10.60 -19.38 9.49
N LYS A 673 -10.10 -18.14 9.54
CA LYS A 673 -10.36 -17.15 8.49
C LYS A 673 -9.88 -17.62 7.12
N ARG A 674 -8.66 -18.18 7.02
CA ARG A 674 -8.11 -18.70 5.76
C ARG A 674 -8.98 -19.77 5.11
N LEU A 675 -9.55 -20.68 5.90
CA LEU A 675 -10.43 -21.74 5.41
C LEU A 675 -11.82 -21.19 5.05
N ARG A 676 -12.40 -20.32 5.89
CA ARG A 676 -13.69 -19.66 5.59
C ARG A 676 -13.64 -18.80 4.33
N ASP A 677 -12.51 -18.16 4.01
CA ASP A 677 -12.32 -17.35 2.81
C ASP A 677 -12.04 -18.19 1.51
N VAL A 678 -12.12 -19.52 1.56
CA VAL A 678 -11.88 -20.39 0.38
C VAL A 678 -13.02 -20.33 -0.64
N HIS A 679 -12.65 -20.18 -1.93
CA HIS A 679 -13.50 -20.51 -3.07
C HIS A 679 -12.91 -21.69 -3.85
N PRO A 680 -13.56 -22.88 -3.89
CA PRO A 680 -12.93 -24.12 -4.37
C PRO A 680 -12.28 -24.04 -5.76
N ALA A 681 -12.93 -23.40 -6.74
CA ALA A 681 -12.37 -23.30 -8.11
C ALA A 681 -11.13 -22.39 -8.20
N HIS A 682 -11.00 -21.42 -7.28
CA HIS A 682 -9.81 -20.56 -7.18
C HIS A 682 -8.69 -21.27 -6.42
N GLU A 683 -9.04 -21.96 -5.33
CA GLU A 683 -8.12 -22.81 -4.57
C GLU A 683 -7.53 -23.92 -5.45
N ALA A 684 -8.31 -24.50 -6.36
CA ALA A 684 -7.84 -25.48 -7.34
C ALA A 684 -6.78 -24.90 -8.29
N ASP A 685 -6.93 -23.66 -8.81
CA ASP A 685 -5.88 -23.01 -9.61
C ASP A 685 -4.60 -22.77 -8.77
N LEU A 686 -4.73 -22.45 -7.48
CA LEU A 686 -3.59 -22.25 -6.56
C LEU A 686 -2.84 -23.57 -6.26
N VAL A 687 -3.56 -24.64 -5.95
CA VAL A 687 -3.00 -25.97 -5.62
C VAL A 687 -2.36 -26.59 -6.88
N LYS A 688 -3.00 -26.46 -8.04
CA LYS A 688 -2.45 -26.82 -9.37
C LYS A 688 -1.15 -26.08 -9.68
N ASP A 689 -1.08 -24.78 -9.41
CA ASP A 689 0.15 -24.00 -9.60
C ASP A 689 1.26 -24.39 -8.63
N CYS A 690 0.93 -24.84 -7.41
CA CYS A 690 1.93 -25.38 -6.48
C CYS A 690 2.56 -26.68 -7.01
N ALA A 691 1.76 -27.62 -7.53
CA ALA A 691 2.26 -28.81 -8.23
C ALA A 691 3.14 -28.43 -9.42
N ARG A 692 2.68 -27.48 -10.25
CA ARG A 692 3.44 -26.97 -11.39
C ARG A 692 4.78 -26.34 -10.98
N LEU A 693 4.80 -25.50 -9.94
CA LEU A 693 6.01 -24.84 -9.46
C LEU A 693 7.03 -25.87 -8.95
N TRP A 694 6.58 -26.86 -8.18
CA TRP A 694 7.40 -27.97 -7.69
C TRP A 694 8.00 -28.79 -8.85
N ASN A 695 7.16 -29.25 -9.79
CA ASN A 695 7.57 -30.09 -10.92
C ASN A 695 8.45 -29.37 -11.96
N ASN A 696 8.61 -28.04 -11.87
CA ASN A 696 9.54 -27.27 -12.71
C ASN A 696 10.89 -26.98 -12.03
N LEU A 697 11.10 -27.36 -10.76
CA LEU A 697 12.39 -27.23 -10.06
C LEU A 697 13.51 -28.15 -10.60
N SER A 698 13.23 -29.00 -11.59
CA SER A 698 14.21 -29.94 -12.18
C SER A 698 14.62 -29.61 -13.62
N ASN A 699 13.89 -28.73 -14.33
CA ASN A 699 13.91 -28.73 -15.80
C ASN A 699 14.81 -27.66 -16.42
N ASP A 700 15.24 -26.64 -15.65
CA ASP A 700 16.29 -25.70 -16.06
C ASP A 700 17.62 -26.17 -15.44
N GLY A 701 18.62 -26.43 -16.28
CA GLY A 701 19.93 -26.98 -15.91
C GLY A 701 20.87 -26.01 -15.17
N SER A 702 20.34 -25.21 -14.24
CA SER A 702 21.12 -24.29 -13.41
C SER A 702 20.48 -24.08 -12.04
N ASP A 703 20.87 -24.90 -11.07
CA ASP A 703 21.19 -24.48 -9.69
C ASP A 703 21.99 -25.61 -9.02
N ASN A 704 23.26 -25.33 -8.69
CA ASN A 704 24.22 -26.18 -7.96
C ASN A 704 24.32 -27.67 -8.35
N GLY A 705 25.26 -27.99 -9.24
CA GLY A 705 25.53 -29.36 -9.69
C GLY A 705 26.08 -30.28 -8.59
N ASN A 706 25.19 -31.06 -7.98
CA ASN A 706 25.38 -32.42 -7.46
C ASN A 706 24.00 -33.02 -7.17
N ASP A 707 23.92 -34.33 -6.99
CA ASP A 707 22.68 -35.01 -6.60
C ASP A 707 22.27 -34.59 -5.17
N ASP A 708 21.38 -33.60 -5.07
CA ASP A 708 20.76 -33.22 -3.81
C ASP A 708 19.77 -34.30 -3.38
N GLU A 709 20.29 -35.28 -2.64
CA GLU A 709 19.57 -36.45 -2.14
C GLU A 709 18.26 -36.07 -1.42
N VAL A 710 18.25 -34.94 -0.69
CA VAL A 710 17.05 -34.44 0.00
C VAL A 710 15.99 -34.00 -1.00
N LEU A 711 16.37 -33.26 -2.04
CA LEU A 711 15.44 -32.91 -3.13
C LEU A 711 15.00 -34.15 -3.91
N SER A 712 15.85 -35.18 -4.05
CA SER A 712 15.49 -36.43 -4.71
C SER A 712 14.41 -37.20 -3.92
N ARG A 713 14.66 -37.44 -2.62
CA ARG A 713 13.69 -38.08 -1.71
C ARG A 713 12.38 -37.29 -1.60
N CYS A 714 12.45 -35.96 -1.51
CA CYS A 714 11.24 -35.13 -1.49
C CYS A 714 10.47 -35.19 -2.81
N ARG A 715 11.12 -35.34 -3.98
CA ARG A 715 10.45 -35.53 -5.28
C ARG A 715 9.75 -36.88 -5.36
N GLU A 716 10.42 -37.96 -4.93
CA GLU A 716 9.83 -39.30 -4.85
C GLU A 716 8.62 -39.34 -3.91
N ALA A 717 8.75 -38.77 -2.70
CA ALA A 717 7.65 -38.64 -1.75
C ALA A 717 6.49 -37.82 -2.34
N MET A 718 6.76 -36.67 -2.94
CA MET A 718 5.75 -35.81 -3.59
C MET A 718 5.02 -36.48 -4.75
N GLY A 719 5.68 -37.41 -5.48
CA GLY A 719 5.05 -38.23 -6.51
C GLY A 719 3.94 -39.17 -6.00
N ASN A 720 3.86 -39.38 -4.69
CA ASN A 720 2.80 -40.14 -4.02
C ASN A 720 1.77 -39.22 -3.32
N THR A 721 1.79 -37.91 -3.57
CA THR A 721 0.87 -36.93 -2.98
C THR A 721 -0.08 -36.34 -4.02
N ILE A 722 -1.07 -35.58 -3.56
CA ILE A 722 -1.97 -34.80 -4.44
C ILE A 722 -1.25 -33.76 -5.33
N LEU A 723 0.03 -33.47 -5.10
CA LEU A 723 0.82 -32.56 -5.95
C LEU A 723 1.76 -33.28 -6.93
N ALA A 724 1.58 -34.59 -7.15
CA ALA A 724 2.31 -35.37 -8.15
C ALA A 724 2.22 -34.74 -9.56
N ASP A 725 1.04 -34.25 -9.94
CA ASP A 725 0.78 -33.62 -11.23
C ASP A 725 -0.35 -32.58 -11.17
N GLU A 726 -0.53 -31.84 -12.27
CA GLU A 726 -1.49 -30.73 -12.41
C GLU A 726 -2.98 -31.14 -12.47
N GLU A 727 -3.29 -32.39 -12.78
CA GLU A 727 -4.65 -32.95 -12.85
C GLU A 727 -5.06 -33.53 -11.49
N THR A 728 -4.21 -34.36 -10.88
CA THR A 728 -4.38 -34.84 -9.50
C THR A 728 -4.54 -33.69 -8.52
N ALA A 729 -3.71 -32.63 -8.63
CA ALA A 729 -3.80 -31.42 -7.82
C ALA A 729 -5.11 -30.64 -8.01
N THR A 730 -5.74 -30.73 -9.19
CA THR A 730 -7.05 -30.14 -9.45
C THR A 730 -8.15 -31.00 -8.83
N ASN A 731 -8.15 -32.30 -9.14
CA ASN A 731 -9.15 -33.27 -8.69
C ASN A 731 -9.24 -33.38 -7.16
N ALA A 732 -8.11 -33.25 -6.46
CA ALA A 732 -8.02 -33.22 -5.01
C ALA A 732 -8.85 -32.08 -4.38
N VAL A 733 -8.96 -30.92 -5.02
CA VAL A 733 -9.75 -29.76 -4.52
C VAL A 733 -11.18 -29.79 -5.05
N THR A 734 -11.40 -30.21 -6.29
CA THR A 734 -12.74 -30.20 -6.91
C THR A 734 -13.64 -31.37 -6.50
N GLY A 735 -13.08 -32.41 -5.88
CA GLY A 735 -13.84 -33.57 -5.38
C GLY A 735 -13.95 -34.75 -6.34
N ASN A 736 -13.02 -34.87 -7.29
CA ASN A 736 -12.90 -36.01 -8.21
C ASN A 736 -12.06 -37.17 -7.64
N TYR A 737 -11.91 -37.26 -6.32
CA TYR A 737 -11.48 -38.52 -5.69
C TYR A 737 -12.65 -39.51 -5.75
N SER A 738 -12.35 -40.78 -5.97
CA SER A 738 -13.33 -41.84 -6.26
C SER A 738 -14.31 -42.12 -5.09
N ASP A 739 -15.34 -42.94 -5.36
CA ASP A 739 -16.35 -43.45 -4.40
C ASP A 739 -15.78 -44.29 -3.23
N SER A 740 -14.49 -44.16 -2.94
CA SER A 740 -13.69 -44.96 -2.01
C SER A 740 -13.40 -44.22 -0.69
N GLY A 741 -14.37 -43.47 -0.16
CA GLY A 741 -14.39 -42.97 1.23
C GLY A 741 -13.44 -41.82 1.61
N ASP A 742 -12.23 -41.77 1.06
CA ASP A 742 -11.10 -40.95 1.55
C ASP A 742 -11.19 -39.47 1.13
N CYS A 743 -12.21 -38.75 1.63
CA CYS A 743 -12.30 -37.31 1.52
C CYS A 743 -11.32 -36.60 2.47
N SER A 744 -10.61 -35.56 1.99
CA SER A 744 -9.82 -34.68 2.85
C SER A 744 -10.67 -34.07 3.97
N LYS A 745 -10.16 -34.16 5.20
CA LYS A 745 -10.77 -33.63 6.42
C LYS A 745 -10.74 -32.10 6.41
N LEU A 746 -9.73 -31.47 5.81
CA LEU A 746 -9.70 -30.02 5.57
C LEU A 746 -10.75 -29.56 4.54
N LEU A 747 -11.07 -30.37 3.53
CA LEU A 747 -12.18 -30.07 2.61
C LEU A 747 -13.55 -30.33 3.23
N ALA A 748 -13.66 -31.30 4.14
CA ALA A 748 -14.86 -31.50 4.95
C ALA A 748 -15.14 -30.28 5.86
N MET A 749 -14.12 -29.76 6.55
CA MET A 749 -14.22 -28.50 7.31
C MET A 749 -14.79 -27.34 6.48
N ILE A 750 -14.32 -27.13 5.25
CA ILE A 750 -14.78 -26.01 4.40
C ILE A 750 -16.24 -26.18 3.95
N ARG A 751 -16.75 -27.41 3.91
CA ARG A 751 -18.19 -27.69 3.66
C ARG A 751 -19.07 -27.44 4.89
N ASP A 752 -18.45 -27.38 6.07
CA ASP A 752 -19.07 -27.16 7.39
C ASP A 752 -18.59 -25.81 7.98
N ASP A 753 -18.92 -24.72 7.28
CA ASP A 753 -18.41 -23.34 7.50
C ASP A 753 -18.63 -22.83 8.95
N GLU A 754 -19.62 -23.40 9.65
CA GLU A 754 -19.92 -23.13 11.07
C GLU A 754 -18.80 -23.66 11.99
N ASN A 755 -18.48 -24.96 11.90
CA ASN A 755 -17.63 -25.68 12.88
C ASN A 755 -16.10 -25.54 12.65
N VAL A 756 -15.65 -24.85 11.60
CA VAL A 756 -14.23 -24.69 11.23
C VAL A 756 -13.34 -24.27 12.41
N ALA A 757 -13.83 -23.38 13.29
CA ALA A 757 -13.07 -22.88 14.44
C ALA A 757 -12.82 -23.97 15.48
N ASP A 758 -13.84 -24.75 15.83
CA ASP A 758 -13.80 -25.74 16.89
C ASP A 758 -13.07 -27.00 16.44
N LEU A 759 -13.21 -27.38 15.16
CA LEU A 759 -12.44 -28.47 14.56
C LEU A 759 -10.93 -28.14 14.49
N LEU A 760 -10.55 -26.88 14.25
CA LEU A 760 -9.15 -26.44 14.38
C LEU A 760 -8.72 -26.37 15.85
N ALA A 761 -9.58 -25.90 16.75
CA ALA A 761 -9.30 -25.86 18.19
C ALA A 761 -8.99 -27.26 18.74
N GLY A 762 -9.75 -28.28 18.32
CA GLY A 762 -9.51 -29.68 18.66
C GLY A 762 -8.18 -30.25 18.16
N ILE A 763 -7.53 -29.64 17.16
CA ILE A 763 -6.17 -30.02 16.72
C ILE A 763 -5.10 -29.35 17.60
N PHE A 764 -5.25 -28.04 17.84
CA PHE A 764 -4.19 -27.25 18.48
C PHE A 764 -4.27 -27.17 20.01
N PHE A 765 -5.44 -27.43 20.61
CA PHE A 765 -5.67 -27.38 22.06
C PHE A 765 -6.06 -28.72 22.69
N ALA A 766 -5.90 -29.86 21.99
CA ALA A 766 -6.04 -31.17 22.61
C ALA A 766 -4.99 -31.35 23.72
N ASP A 767 -5.42 -31.24 24.98
CA ASP A 767 -4.53 -31.14 26.14
C ASP A 767 -3.57 -32.32 26.31
N ASP A 768 -2.39 -31.99 26.84
CA ASP A 768 -1.40 -32.97 27.28
C ASP A 768 -1.79 -33.62 28.64
N GLU A 769 -2.86 -33.13 29.30
CA GLU A 769 -3.26 -33.53 30.67
C GLU A 769 -4.36 -34.60 30.73
N ASN A 770 -5.03 -34.90 29.62
CA ASN A 770 -6.05 -35.97 29.53
C ASN A 770 -5.48 -37.22 28.84
N ASP A 771 -4.58 -37.93 29.53
CA ASP A 771 -4.05 -39.25 29.13
C ASP A 771 -5.09 -40.38 29.35
N ASN A 772 -6.24 -40.21 28.70
CA ASN A 772 -7.14 -41.30 28.34
C ASN A 772 -6.92 -41.53 26.84
N GLY A 773 -6.30 -42.65 26.47
CA GLY A 773 -5.64 -42.87 25.17
C GLY A 773 -6.48 -42.82 23.87
N ASP A 774 -7.75 -42.40 23.92
CA ASP A 774 -8.56 -42.17 22.71
C ASP A 774 -8.12 -40.93 21.92
N ASN A 775 -7.66 -39.87 22.60
CA ASN A 775 -7.31 -38.58 21.96
C ASN A 775 -6.16 -38.69 20.94
N ASP A 776 -5.27 -39.67 21.09
CA ASP A 776 -4.10 -39.84 20.21
C ASP A 776 -4.48 -40.50 18.86
N THR A 777 -5.54 -41.32 18.84
CA THR A 777 -6.09 -41.88 17.60
C THR A 777 -6.77 -40.81 16.75
N ALA A 778 -7.54 -39.91 17.37
CA ALA A 778 -8.14 -38.76 16.69
C ALA A 778 -7.07 -37.82 16.14
N SER A 779 -6.04 -37.53 16.95
CA SER A 779 -4.89 -36.68 16.59
C SER A 779 -4.09 -37.25 15.41
N SER A 780 -3.71 -38.53 15.48
CA SER A 780 -2.91 -39.18 14.43
C SER A 780 -3.65 -39.31 13.10
N SER A 781 -4.98 -39.44 13.11
CA SER A 781 -5.79 -39.49 11.88
C SER A 781 -5.68 -38.21 11.02
N TRP A 782 -5.29 -37.06 11.58
CA TRP A 782 -5.04 -35.85 10.79
C TRP A 782 -3.80 -35.95 9.89
N LEU A 783 -2.86 -36.85 10.22
CA LEU A 783 -1.68 -37.09 9.39
C LEU A 783 -2.02 -37.77 8.06
N GLU A 784 -3.19 -38.43 7.98
CA GLU A 784 -3.69 -39.09 6.77
C GLU A 784 -4.31 -38.11 5.76
N ASP A 785 -4.57 -36.85 6.14
CA ASP A 785 -5.16 -35.87 5.23
C ASP A 785 -4.21 -35.56 4.05
N PRO A 786 -4.68 -35.58 2.79
CA PRO A 786 -3.82 -35.39 1.63
C PRO A 786 -3.01 -34.08 1.60
N PHE A 787 -3.49 -32.99 2.20
CA PHE A 787 -2.75 -31.73 2.28
C PHE A 787 -1.72 -31.73 3.43
N VAL A 788 -1.93 -32.55 4.47
CA VAL A 788 -0.96 -32.80 5.55
C VAL A 788 0.16 -33.73 5.06
N GLN A 789 -0.16 -34.73 4.22
CA GLN A 789 0.81 -35.59 3.55
C GLN A 789 1.77 -34.82 2.64
N VAL A 790 1.30 -33.80 1.92
CA VAL A 790 2.18 -32.89 1.15
C VAL A 790 3.20 -32.19 2.05
N ALA A 791 2.77 -31.72 3.24
CA ALA A 791 3.68 -31.08 4.19
C ALA A 791 4.69 -32.06 4.81
N ALA A 792 4.32 -33.33 4.98
CA ALA A 792 5.23 -34.39 5.40
C ALA A 792 6.28 -34.68 4.32
N ALA A 793 5.86 -34.88 3.06
CA ALA A 793 6.73 -35.16 1.91
C ALA A 793 7.76 -34.05 1.64
N LEU A 794 7.41 -32.79 1.94
CA LEU A 794 8.27 -31.62 1.77
C LEU A 794 9.10 -31.26 3.02
N TRP A 795 8.92 -31.95 4.15
CA TRP A 795 9.43 -31.46 5.44
C TRP A 795 10.95 -31.26 5.48
N GLU A 796 11.73 -32.21 4.93
CA GLU A 796 13.19 -32.14 4.96
C GLU A 796 13.72 -30.95 4.17
N VAL A 797 13.27 -30.77 2.93
CA VAL A 797 13.68 -29.65 2.08
C VAL A 797 13.18 -28.31 2.64
N TYR A 798 11.95 -28.26 3.18
CA TYR A 798 11.42 -27.08 3.86
C TYR A 798 12.31 -26.69 5.04
N LYS A 799 12.59 -27.61 5.96
CA LYS A 799 13.33 -27.31 7.19
C LYS A 799 14.79 -26.93 6.87
N ARG A 800 15.43 -27.60 5.90
CA ARG A 800 16.77 -27.22 5.41
C ARG A 800 16.79 -25.82 4.79
N ASN A 801 15.81 -25.49 3.96
CA ASN A 801 15.73 -24.15 3.34
C ASN A 801 15.40 -23.07 4.37
N LEU A 802 14.51 -23.35 5.32
CA LEU A 802 14.15 -22.45 6.43
C LEU A 802 15.37 -22.14 7.29
N ASP A 803 16.07 -23.15 7.80
CA ASP A 803 17.16 -22.95 8.77
C ASP A 803 18.41 -22.36 8.09
N GLY A 804 18.69 -22.76 6.84
CA GLY A 804 19.70 -22.09 6.00
C GLY A 804 19.37 -20.62 5.76
N SER A 805 18.11 -20.29 5.47
CA SER A 805 17.65 -18.90 5.29
C SER A 805 17.69 -18.11 6.60
N LYS A 806 17.25 -18.69 7.72
CA LYS A 806 17.36 -18.10 9.07
C LYS A 806 18.82 -17.75 9.39
N SER A 807 19.75 -18.67 9.11
CA SER A 807 21.20 -18.46 9.32
C SER A 807 21.75 -17.31 8.47
N LEU A 808 21.52 -17.33 7.15
CA LEU A 808 21.95 -16.27 6.23
C LEU A 808 21.33 -14.90 6.54
N MET A 809 20.08 -14.86 6.99
CA MET A 809 19.44 -13.63 7.47
C MET A 809 20.08 -13.11 8.75
N SER A 810 20.42 -13.99 9.69
CA SER A 810 21.09 -13.61 10.95
C SER A 810 22.50 -13.06 10.73
N GLU A 811 23.24 -13.65 9.79
CA GLU A 811 24.54 -13.13 9.35
C GLU A 811 24.38 -11.78 8.64
N ARG A 812 23.44 -11.68 7.68
CA ARG A 812 23.11 -10.42 6.99
C ARG A 812 22.78 -9.29 7.97
N ASP A 813 21.94 -9.53 8.97
CA ASP A 813 21.50 -8.48 9.89
C ASP A 813 22.62 -8.02 10.83
N SER A 814 23.58 -8.90 11.10
CA SER A 814 24.82 -8.56 11.79
C SER A 814 25.78 -7.75 10.90
N LEU A 815 25.83 -8.05 9.59
CA LEU A 815 26.61 -7.30 8.61
C LEU A 815 25.96 -5.94 8.24
N PHE A 816 24.63 -5.84 8.27
CA PHE A 816 23.90 -4.57 8.14
C PHE A 816 24.17 -3.65 9.33
N ALA A 817 24.26 -4.20 10.55
CA ALA A 817 24.74 -3.45 11.70
C ALA A 817 26.13 -2.86 11.42
N LYS A 818 27.11 -3.70 11.06
CA LYS A 818 28.48 -3.27 10.72
C LYS A 818 28.54 -2.23 9.60
N LEU A 819 27.78 -2.42 8.52
CA LEU A 819 27.72 -1.48 7.39
C LEU A 819 27.23 -0.09 7.83
N LEU A 820 26.26 -0.03 8.74
CA LEU A 820 25.78 1.21 9.35
C LEU A 820 26.87 1.87 10.21
N GLU A 821 27.70 1.11 10.92
CA GLU A 821 28.84 1.65 11.67
C GLU A 821 29.88 2.27 10.75
N CYS A 822 30.21 1.60 9.64
CA CYS A 822 31.09 2.14 8.62
C CYS A 822 30.53 3.45 8.06
N GLN A 823 29.23 3.50 7.74
CA GLN A 823 28.56 4.72 7.25
C GLN A 823 28.57 5.85 8.30
N GLN A 824 28.37 5.53 9.58
CA GLN A 824 28.45 6.48 10.70
C GLN A 824 29.88 7.01 10.96
N CYS A 825 30.93 6.22 10.71
CA CYS A 825 32.30 6.65 10.96
C CYS A 825 32.78 7.72 9.96
N HIS A 826 32.41 7.58 8.69
CA HIS A 826 32.79 8.48 7.59
C HIS A 826 31.81 9.65 7.39
N SER A 827 30.79 9.76 8.24
CA SER A 827 29.68 10.71 8.13
C SER A 827 30.07 12.18 8.41
N LYS A 828 31.16 12.40 9.16
CA LYS A 828 31.37 13.58 10.03
C LYS A 828 31.34 14.97 9.39
N ASP A 829 31.57 15.10 8.08
CA ASP A 829 31.65 16.40 7.37
C ASP A 829 30.40 16.76 6.52
N ASP A 830 29.42 15.86 6.39
CA ASP A 830 28.20 16.13 5.63
C ASP A 830 26.92 16.18 6.49
N SER A 831 26.11 17.21 6.22
CA SER A 831 24.74 17.42 6.70
C SER A 831 23.73 16.33 6.29
N ASP A 832 24.06 15.47 5.33
CA ASP A 832 23.21 14.35 4.89
C ASP A 832 23.36 13.08 5.75
N SER A 833 24.30 13.09 6.71
CA SER A 833 25.00 11.88 7.15
C SER A 833 24.52 11.26 8.47
N TYR A 834 23.63 11.92 9.20
CA TYR A 834 23.08 11.42 10.46
C TYR A 834 22.31 10.11 10.23
N ALA A 835 22.96 8.97 10.48
CA ALA A 835 22.37 7.67 10.25
C ALA A 835 21.38 7.30 11.36
N TYR A 836 20.09 7.36 11.02
CA TYR A 836 18.95 7.09 11.91
C TYR A 836 18.50 5.63 11.83
N PRO A 837 17.80 5.11 12.85
CA PRO A 837 17.10 3.83 12.79
C PRO A 837 16.15 3.68 11.59
N ASP A 838 16.35 2.65 10.77
CA ASP A 838 15.35 2.21 9.77
C ASP A 838 13.98 1.96 10.46
N CYS A 839 12.88 2.17 9.73
CA CYS A 839 11.53 2.04 10.29
C CYS A 839 11.21 0.59 10.66
N ASN A 840 10.39 0.39 11.70
CA ASN A 840 10.15 -0.91 12.33
C ASN A 840 8.79 -1.02 13.07
N GLY A 841 7.83 -0.11 12.79
CA GLY A 841 6.49 -0.08 13.41
C GLY A 841 6.40 0.63 14.76
N SER A 842 7.50 1.16 15.30
CA SER A 842 7.48 2.02 16.49
C SER A 842 7.03 3.45 16.20
N LEU A 843 6.71 4.22 17.26
CA LEU A 843 6.39 5.65 17.16
C LEU A 843 7.62 6.46 16.70
N ARG A 844 7.46 7.20 15.60
CA ARG A 844 8.48 8.05 14.96
C ARG A 844 7.99 9.49 14.78
N ILE A 845 8.94 10.40 14.64
CA ILE A 845 8.77 11.77 14.15
C ILE A 845 9.33 11.90 12.73
N SER A 846 8.68 12.71 11.88
CA SER A 846 9.26 13.21 10.64
C SER A 846 8.85 14.66 10.38
N ALA A 847 9.75 15.49 9.87
CA ALA A 847 9.53 16.89 9.52
C ALA A 847 9.99 17.18 8.10
N GLY A 848 9.46 18.24 7.50
CA GLY A 848 9.75 18.72 6.15
C GLY A 848 9.01 20.02 5.89
N TYR A 849 8.80 20.35 4.61
CA TYR A 849 8.07 21.55 4.20
C TYR A 849 6.91 21.19 3.28
N VAL A 850 5.88 22.04 3.20
CA VAL A 850 4.88 21.98 2.12
C VAL A 850 5.57 22.45 0.83
N GLU A 851 5.85 21.55 -0.11
CA GLU A 851 6.58 21.90 -1.36
C GLU A 851 6.13 21.02 -2.54
N GLY A 852 5.92 21.66 -3.70
CA GLY A 852 5.67 20.99 -4.97
C GLY A 852 6.86 20.16 -5.47
N TYR A 853 6.76 19.52 -6.64
CA TYR A 853 7.89 18.78 -7.24
C TYR A 853 7.84 18.68 -8.77
N THR A 854 9.00 18.51 -9.40
CA THR A 854 9.14 18.28 -10.84
C THR A 854 8.98 16.79 -11.15
N ALA A 855 7.85 16.39 -11.75
CA ALA A 855 7.55 14.99 -12.03
C ALA A 855 8.27 14.44 -13.28
N SER A 856 8.46 15.33 -14.27
CA SER A 856 9.19 15.12 -15.54
C SER A 856 9.65 16.48 -16.08
N ASP A 857 10.44 16.48 -17.17
CA ASP A 857 10.77 17.71 -17.89
C ASP A 857 9.50 18.51 -18.27
N ALA A 858 9.56 19.83 -18.11
CA ALA A 858 8.44 20.78 -18.20
C ALA A 858 7.17 20.48 -17.35
N VAL A 859 7.16 19.47 -16.48
CA VAL A 859 5.99 19.10 -15.63
C VAL A 859 6.30 19.34 -14.16
N VAL A 860 5.81 20.46 -13.63
CA VAL A 860 5.83 20.80 -12.20
C VAL A 860 4.45 20.55 -11.60
N HIS A 861 4.41 19.93 -10.42
CA HIS A 861 3.21 19.82 -9.60
C HIS A 861 3.30 20.77 -8.41
N THR A 862 2.28 21.62 -8.26
CA THR A 862 2.06 22.47 -7.08
C THR A 862 1.76 21.63 -5.84
N PRO A 863 1.98 22.16 -4.62
CA PRO A 863 1.74 21.42 -3.39
C PRO A 863 0.27 21.32 -2.97
N VAL A 864 -0.65 22.04 -3.61
CA VAL A 864 -2.07 22.07 -3.22
C VAL A 864 -2.94 21.67 -4.41
N THR A 865 -3.97 20.85 -4.15
CA THR A 865 -5.13 20.65 -5.03
C THR A 865 -6.40 21.23 -4.42
N THR A 866 -7.42 21.51 -5.24
CA THR A 866 -8.71 22.07 -4.80
C THR A 866 -9.90 21.27 -5.35
N LEU A 867 -11.11 21.59 -4.91
CA LEU A 867 -12.34 20.95 -5.40
C LEU A 867 -12.57 21.11 -6.92
N ALA A 868 -12.01 22.14 -7.57
CA ALA A 868 -11.99 22.24 -9.03
C ALA A 868 -11.38 20.99 -9.70
N GLY A 869 -10.25 20.49 -9.18
CA GLY A 869 -9.60 19.30 -9.74
C GLY A 869 -10.32 17.98 -9.44
N LEU A 870 -11.21 17.96 -8.42
CA LEU A 870 -12.17 16.87 -8.21
C LEU A 870 -13.27 16.94 -9.28
N TYR A 871 -13.86 18.13 -9.46
CA TYR A 871 -14.89 18.42 -10.45
C TYR A 871 -14.46 18.06 -11.88
N ASP A 872 -13.25 18.46 -12.28
CA ASP A 872 -12.69 18.19 -13.60
C ASP A 872 -12.61 16.68 -13.89
N LYS A 873 -11.97 15.91 -13.00
CA LYS A 873 -11.84 14.45 -13.14
C LYS A 873 -13.21 13.76 -13.16
N ALA A 874 -14.14 14.19 -12.31
CA ALA A 874 -15.48 13.59 -12.24
C ALA A 874 -16.30 13.91 -13.50
N THR A 875 -16.22 15.14 -14.00
CA THR A 875 -16.90 15.60 -15.22
C THR A 875 -16.34 14.91 -16.46
N GLU A 876 -15.01 14.76 -16.58
CA GLU A 876 -14.38 13.98 -17.64
C GLU A 876 -14.89 12.52 -17.65
N ALA A 877 -14.90 11.86 -16.49
CA ALA A 877 -15.43 10.49 -16.37
C ALA A 877 -16.93 10.39 -16.71
N ARG A 878 -17.74 11.39 -16.33
CA ARG A 878 -19.18 11.49 -16.67
C ARG A 878 -19.39 11.65 -18.19
N LEU A 879 -18.55 12.46 -18.86
CA LEU A 879 -18.57 12.65 -20.31
C LEU A 879 -18.11 11.40 -21.07
N LEU A 880 -17.04 10.74 -20.62
CA LEU A 880 -16.55 9.49 -21.20
C LEU A 880 -17.58 8.37 -21.07
N ALA A 881 -18.24 8.24 -19.91
CA ALA A 881 -19.34 7.29 -19.73
C ALA A 881 -20.52 7.60 -20.67
N ALA A 882 -20.92 8.87 -20.80
CA ALA A 882 -21.98 9.29 -21.72
C ALA A 882 -21.64 9.04 -23.21
N ALA A 883 -20.35 9.00 -23.57
CA ALA A 883 -19.86 8.65 -24.90
C ALA A 883 -19.77 7.13 -25.16
N GLY A 884 -20.07 6.28 -24.17
CA GLY A 884 -19.86 4.83 -24.27
C GLY A 884 -18.39 4.41 -24.15
N HIS A 885 -17.57 5.23 -23.49
CA HIS A 885 -16.13 5.05 -23.29
C HIS A 885 -15.76 4.99 -21.79
N SER A 886 -16.61 4.40 -20.95
CA SER A 886 -16.24 4.09 -19.56
C SER A 886 -15.18 3.00 -19.50
N GLU A 887 -14.12 3.22 -18.70
CA GLU A 887 -12.96 2.32 -18.62
C GLU A 887 -13.27 0.91 -18.09
N HIS A 888 -14.46 0.70 -17.53
CA HIS A 888 -14.93 -0.56 -16.95
C HIS A 888 -16.24 -1.07 -17.59
N GLY A 889 -16.67 -0.48 -18.72
CA GLY A 889 -17.98 -0.75 -19.33
C GLY A 889 -19.15 -0.14 -18.55
N ASN A 890 -20.38 -0.51 -18.91
CA ASN A 890 -21.60 0.10 -18.36
C ASN A 890 -22.04 -0.48 -16.99
N GLU A 891 -21.26 -1.41 -16.42
CA GLU A 891 -21.67 -2.26 -15.30
C GLU A 891 -20.97 -1.93 -13.96
N GLN A 892 -20.07 -0.93 -13.94
CA GLN A 892 -19.38 -0.47 -12.73
C GLN A 892 -19.43 1.07 -12.64
N PRO A 893 -19.67 1.65 -11.45
CA PRO A 893 -19.43 3.08 -11.22
C PRO A 893 -17.96 3.42 -11.49
N SER A 894 -17.70 4.57 -12.12
CA SER A 894 -16.34 5.07 -12.30
C SER A 894 -15.63 5.27 -10.96
N GLU A 895 -14.31 5.04 -10.91
CA GLU A 895 -13.48 5.41 -9.76
C GLU A 895 -13.51 6.93 -9.47
N TYR A 896 -13.85 7.74 -10.48
CA TYR A 896 -14.02 9.20 -10.39
C TYR A 896 -15.49 9.62 -10.24
N ASN A 897 -16.37 8.76 -9.72
CA ASN A 897 -17.75 9.16 -9.42
C ASN A 897 -17.79 10.20 -8.29
N CYS A 898 -18.68 11.19 -8.40
CA CYS A 898 -18.84 12.31 -7.46
C CYS A 898 -20.34 12.45 -7.10
N PRO A 899 -20.72 12.78 -5.84
CA PRO A 899 -22.13 12.93 -5.46
C PRO A 899 -22.85 14.03 -6.26
N ASP A 900 -24.09 13.78 -6.72
CA ASP A 900 -24.93 14.79 -7.40
C ASP A 900 -25.26 16.03 -6.55
N ARG A 901 -25.01 15.99 -5.23
CA ARG A 901 -25.04 17.18 -4.37
C ARG A 901 -23.78 18.04 -4.53
N LEU A 902 -22.60 17.42 -4.62
CA LEU A 902 -21.34 18.13 -4.78
C LEU A 902 -21.24 18.76 -6.17
N TYR A 903 -21.66 18.06 -7.24
CA TYR A 903 -21.86 18.66 -8.57
C TYR A 903 -22.68 19.96 -8.50
N ARG A 904 -23.90 19.91 -7.93
CA ARG A 904 -24.78 21.09 -7.83
C ARG A 904 -24.24 22.24 -6.99
N LEU A 905 -23.27 22.02 -6.10
CA LEU A 905 -22.59 23.09 -5.35
C LEU A 905 -21.41 23.69 -6.13
N LEU A 906 -20.87 22.97 -7.11
CA LEU A 906 -19.75 23.38 -7.97
C LEU A 906 -20.25 24.00 -9.29
N ASP A 907 -21.44 23.61 -9.73
CA ASP A 907 -22.23 24.13 -10.87
C ASP A 907 -22.94 25.47 -10.55
N ASP A 908 -22.93 25.93 -9.30
CA ASP A 908 -23.73 27.08 -8.84
C ASP A 908 -23.08 28.44 -9.18
N ASP A 909 -23.79 29.29 -9.94
CA ASP A 909 -23.27 30.59 -10.43
C ASP A 909 -22.98 31.61 -9.30
N GLU A 910 -23.57 31.46 -8.10
CA GLU A 910 -23.39 32.40 -6.98
C GLU A 910 -22.30 31.98 -5.98
N THR A 911 -22.12 30.66 -5.78
CA THR A 911 -21.24 30.10 -4.74
C THR A 911 -20.16 29.15 -5.27
N GLY A 912 -20.33 28.57 -6.46
CA GLY A 912 -19.47 27.52 -7.01
C GLY A 912 -18.02 27.94 -7.20
N GLU A 913 -17.74 29.18 -7.63
CA GLU A 913 -16.36 29.68 -7.78
C GLU A 913 -15.59 29.69 -6.45
N ALA A 914 -16.29 29.89 -5.33
CA ALA A 914 -15.68 29.90 -4.00
C ALA A 914 -15.54 28.47 -3.44
N VAL A 915 -16.50 27.58 -3.71
CA VAL A 915 -16.40 26.14 -3.39
C VAL A 915 -15.25 25.48 -4.18
N GLN A 916 -15.09 25.79 -5.46
CA GLN A 916 -14.01 25.28 -6.32
C GLN A 916 -12.59 25.62 -5.82
N LYS A 917 -12.45 26.69 -5.01
CA LYS A 917 -11.19 27.12 -4.40
C LYS A 917 -10.84 26.41 -3.09
N VAL A 918 -11.76 25.65 -2.49
CA VAL A 918 -11.52 24.88 -1.25
C VAL A 918 -10.36 23.90 -1.49
N PRO A 919 -9.24 24.01 -0.73
CA PRO A 919 -8.14 23.05 -0.78
C PRO A 919 -8.60 21.64 -0.41
N VAL A 920 -8.01 20.61 -1.01
CA VAL A 920 -8.43 19.20 -0.88
C VAL A 920 -7.29 18.30 -0.38
N CYS A 921 -6.13 18.36 -1.02
CA CYS A 921 -4.94 17.63 -0.56
C CYS A 921 -3.68 18.52 -0.59
N LEU A 922 -2.69 18.14 0.22
CA LEU A 922 -1.38 18.77 0.33
C LEU A 922 -0.25 17.78 -0.01
N LEU A 923 0.79 18.28 -0.70
CA LEU A 923 2.13 17.67 -0.76
C LEU A 923 3.07 18.31 0.25
N TYR A 924 3.88 17.48 0.89
CA TYR A 924 4.95 17.92 1.78
C TYR A 924 6.10 16.93 1.79
N SER A 925 7.29 17.41 2.14
CA SER A 925 8.56 16.68 2.03
C SER A 925 8.96 15.88 3.28
N THR A 926 8.00 15.48 4.12
CA THR A 926 8.27 14.50 5.18
C THR A 926 8.70 13.15 4.62
N ASP A 927 9.27 12.30 5.47
CA ASP A 927 9.79 10.99 5.10
C ASP A 927 8.84 9.86 5.53
N THR A 928 7.74 9.69 4.78
CA THR A 928 6.71 8.67 5.05
C THR A 928 6.84 7.41 4.17
N VAL A 929 6.44 6.30 4.79
CA VAL A 929 6.20 4.97 4.19
C VAL A 929 4.88 4.39 4.73
N GLY A 930 4.45 3.21 4.27
CA GLY A 930 3.24 2.56 4.79
C GLY A 930 3.26 2.39 6.32
N GLY A 931 2.15 2.70 6.99
CA GLY A 931 2.03 2.77 8.46
C GLY A 931 1.78 4.20 8.98
N ASN A 932 2.26 5.24 8.27
CA ASN A 932 1.88 6.64 8.54
C ASN A 932 0.49 7.02 7.99
N SER A 933 -0.30 6.04 7.53
CA SER A 933 -1.70 6.25 7.17
C SER A 933 -2.47 6.70 8.41
N GLY A 934 -3.09 7.87 8.37
CA GLY A 934 -3.79 8.50 9.48
C GLY A 934 -2.88 9.31 10.40
N SER A 935 -1.60 9.52 10.04
CA SER A 935 -0.70 10.37 10.83
C SER A 935 -1.15 11.84 10.79
N PRO A 936 -1.25 12.52 11.96
CA PRO A 936 -1.49 13.95 12.01
C PRO A 936 -0.29 14.71 11.43
N VAL A 937 -0.55 15.56 10.43
CA VAL A 937 0.40 16.52 9.88
C VAL A 937 0.13 17.86 10.55
N MET A 938 1.11 18.34 11.30
CA MET A 938 1.03 19.55 12.11
C MET A 938 1.90 20.65 11.53
N ASN A 939 1.47 21.91 11.69
CA ASN A 939 2.28 23.07 11.39
C ASN A 939 3.36 23.31 12.46
N LYS A 940 4.15 24.37 12.30
CA LYS A 940 5.22 24.74 13.24
C LYS A 940 4.84 24.90 14.72
N ARG A 941 3.55 25.05 15.05
CA ARG A 941 3.00 25.20 16.42
C ARG A 941 2.37 23.93 16.99
N GLY A 942 2.34 22.82 16.23
CA GLY A 942 1.65 21.60 16.66
C GLY A 942 0.14 21.59 16.38
N GLU A 943 -0.39 22.55 15.61
CA GLU A 943 -1.79 22.55 15.17
C GLU A 943 -1.94 21.62 13.94
N LEU A 944 -2.94 20.74 13.94
CA LEU A 944 -3.26 19.83 12.83
C LEU A 944 -3.66 20.63 11.58
N VAL A 945 -2.93 20.45 10.48
CA VAL A 945 -3.21 21.07 9.16
C VAL A 945 -3.55 20.07 8.06
N ALA A 946 -3.17 18.79 8.22
CA ALA A 946 -3.59 17.72 7.31
C ALA A 946 -3.52 16.34 7.97
N ILE A 947 -4.09 15.32 7.32
CA ILE A 947 -3.92 13.90 7.69
C ILE A 947 -3.15 13.20 6.58
N ASN A 948 -1.99 12.62 6.88
CA ASN A 948 -1.22 11.85 5.91
C ASN A 948 -1.97 10.57 5.51
N PHE A 949 -2.08 10.30 4.21
CA PHE A 949 -2.69 9.05 3.71
C PHE A 949 -1.86 8.30 2.67
N ASP A 950 -1.05 9.00 1.87
CA ASP A 950 -0.33 8.38 0.76
C ASP A 950 1.01 9.11 0.47
N ARG A 951 1.65 8.79 -0.65
CA ARG A 951 2.86 9.41 -1.21
C ARG A 951 2.84 9.26 -2.73
N GLN A 952 3.37 10.23 -3.45
CA GLN A 952 3.38 10.16 -4.92
C GLN A 952 4.37 9.10 -5.45
N ARG A 953 4.21 8.71 -6.72
CA ARG A 953 4.77 7.51 -7.35
C ARG A 953 6.29 7.35 -7.21
N GLN A 954 7.07 8.43 -7.32
CA GLN A 954 8.53 8.38 -7.12
C GLN A 954 8.89 8.11 -5.64
N GLY A 955 8.07 8.60 -4.70
CA GLY A 955 8.18 8.38 -3.25
C GLY A 955 7.99 6.92 -2.80
N LEU A 956 7.58 6.01 -3.70
CA LEU A 956 7.69 4.57 -3.48
C LEU A 956 9.13 4.12 -3.16
N MET A 957 10.15 4.91 -3.54
CA MET A 957 11.54 4.66 -3.19
C MET A 957 11.93 5.04 -1.75
N ASN A 958 11.12 5.77 -0.97
CA ASN A 958 11.45 6.15 0.42
C ASN A 958 11.80 4.95 1.33
N GLU A 959 11.38 3.73 0.95
CA GLU A 959 11.74 2.47 1.61
C GLU A 959 13.23 2.10 1.48
N TYR A 960 13.92 2.59 0.44
CA TYR A 960 15.33 2.34 0.13
C TYR A 960 16.18 3.62 0.11
N LYS A 961 15.62 4.76 -0.30
CA LYS A 961 16.24 6.10 -0.22
C LYS A 961 15.16 7.17 -0.33
N TRP A 962 15.16 8.13 0.60
CA TRP A 962 14.42 9.38 0.47
C TRP A 962 15.28 10.41 -0.28
N SER A 963 14.68 11.25 -1.14
CA SER A 963 15.41 12.32 -1.85
C SER A 963 14.55 13.55 -2.06
N ARG A 964 15.05 14.74 -1.70
CA ARG A 964 14.31 16.02 -1.81
C ARG A 964 13.82 16.28 -3.24
N ASN A 965 14.57 15.83 -4.25
CA ASN A 965 14.27 16.05 -5.66
C ASN A 965 12.95 15.39 -6.12
N TYR A 966 12.39 14.44 -5.35
CA TYR A 966 11.13 13.80 -5.70
C TYR A 966 10.26 13.39 -4.51
N SER A 967 10.82 12.97 -3.37
CA SER A 967 10.06 12.40 -2.26
C SER A 967 9.04 13.41 -1.71
N ARG A 968 7.75 13.06 -1.82
CA ARG A 968 6.62 13.81 -1.25
C ARG A 968 5.60 12.84 -0.67
N SER A 969 5.16 13.17 0.54
CA SER A 969 3.99 12.61 1.20
C SER A 969 2.72 13.33 0.72
N ILE A 970 1.56 12.68 0.82
CA ILE A 970 0.25 13.23 0.45
C ILE A 970 -0.67 13.18 1.67
N GLY A 971 -1.30 14.31 1.99
CA GLY A 971 -2.27 14.43 3.09
C GLY A 971 -3.56 15.12 2.68
N VAL A 972 -4.67 14.82 3.36
CA VAL A 972 -5.97 15.52 3.19
C VAL A 972 -5.90 16.84 3.95
N ASP A 973 -6.24 17.97 3.31
CA ASP A 973 -6.20 19.30 3.93
C ASP A 973 -7.29 19.44 5.01
N VAL A 974 -6.95 19.98 6.18
CA VAL A 974 -7.92 20.15 7.28
C VAL A 974 -9.07 21.11 6.94
N ARG A 975 -8.84 22.06 6.03
CA ARG A 975 -9.88 22.96 5.52
C ARG A 975 -10.93 22.19 4.71
N TYR A 976 -10.52 21.16 3.97
CA TYR A 976 -11.47 20.27 3.29
C TYR A 976 -12.33 19.50 4.28
N ILE A 977 -11.70 18.98 5.33
CA ILE A 977 -12.35 18.18 6.37
C ILE A 977 -13.43 19.00 7.09
N LEU A 978 -13.08 20.21 7.54
CA LEU A 978 -14.03 21.11 8.22
C LEU A 978 -15.13 21.59 7.28
N TRP A 979 -14.82 21.88 6.01
CA TRP A 979 -15.83 22.21 4.98
C TRP A 979 -16.78 21.05 4.71
N LEU A 980 -16.27 19.81 4.62
CA LEU A 980 -17.10 18.64 4.31
C LEU A 980 -18.00 18.24 5.49
N ILE A 981 -17.54 18.43 6.73
CA ILE A 981 -18.34 18.15 7.94
C ILE A 981 -19.40 19.25 8.15
N GLY A 982 -19.03 20.53 8.09
CA GLY A 982 -19.92 21.66 8.31
C GLY A 982 -20.76 22.01 7.07
N GLU A 983 -20.18 22.79 6.16
CA GLU A 983 -20.87 23.34 4.97
C GLU A 983 -21.54 22.26 4.10
N TYR A 984 -20.90 21.11 3.91
CA TYR A 984 -21.49 19.99 3.20
C TYR A 984 -22.42 19.18 4.11
N ASP A 985 -21.96 18.40 5.09
CA ASP A 985 -22.85 17.47 5.81
C ASP A 985 -23.72 18.09 6.93
N GLY A 986 -23.59 19.38 7.24
CA GLY A 986 -24.40 20.10 8.22
C GLY A 986 -24.19 19.59 9.65
N ALA A 987 -22.98 19.17 9.98
CA ALA A 987 -22.59 18.60 11.27
C ALA A 987 -21.74 19.59 12.07
N ASP A 988 -22.26 20.81 12.24
CA ASP A 988 -21.56 21.93 12.90
C ASP A 988 -21.09 21.57 14.32
N HIS A 989 -21.82 20.72 15.04
CA HIS A 989 -21.43 20.21 16.36
C HIS A 989 -20.09 19.45 16.35
N LEU A 990 -19.74 18.78 15.24
CA LEU A 990 -18.43 18.14 15.07
C LEU A 990 -17.35 19.14 14.66
N VAL A 991 -17.71 20.20 13.91
CA VAL A 991 -16.79 21.30 13.59
C VAL A 991 -16.43 22.07 14.86
N GLU A 992 -17.42 22.41 15.68
CA GLU A 992 -17.26 23.04 17.00
C GLU A 992 -16.39 22.18 17.93
N GLU A 993 -16.64 20.87 18.01
CA GLU A 993 -15.83 19.95 18.81
C GLU A 993 -14.37 19.90 18.33
N LEU A 994 -14.13 19.85 17.02
CA LEU A 994 -12.79 19.80 16.43
C LEU A 994 -12.00 21.09 16.65
N ILE A 995 -12.62 22.27 16.49
CA ILE A 995 -11.93 23.57 16.60
C ILE A 995 -11.98 24.19 18.00
N SER A 996 -12.49 23.45 19.00
CA SER A 996 -12.59 23.93 20.38
C SER A 996 -11.21 24.23 20.97
N THR A 997 -11.16 25.28 21.79
CA THR A 997 -9.93 25.78 22.44
C THR A 997 -9.93 25.64 23.96
N ASP A 998 -11.07 25.28 24.53
CA ASP A 998 -11.36 25.22 25.97
C ASP A 998 -10.82 23.93 26.64
#